data_AF-A0A2M9XB80-F1
#
_entry.id   AF-A0A2M9XB80-F1
#
_cell.length_a   1.000
_cell.length_b   1.000
_cell.length_c   1.000
_cell.angle_alpha   90.00
_cell.angle_beta   90.00
_cell.angle_gamma   90.00
#
_symmetry.space_group_name_H-M   'P 1'
#
loop_
_entity.id
_entity.type
_entity.pdbx_description
1 polymer ?
#
loop_
_entity_poly.entity_id
_entity_poly.type
_entity_poly.pdbx_seq_one_letter_code
_entity_poly.pdbx_strand_id
1 'polypeptide(L)'
;MDTISIAGIKVPKSKLGNNSGSLGSDLVETDSTIRNLQNILYPLLESRPVLLVGDAGVGKNALIYYINFKRNHPTARFSFNEDTLPEDLIGSYRLLLDGKGFAWGDGPLTSAVRTGASFVADEMNLCPPHIIKRFSTVYESNYLELIEGDGTRIHGAEGFNFIGTQNPSEGFEGRKPLPFDITRYYSTVFIDPHTPDEILFILGKLYPNMNADILKSCIRISLETENKVVSGNLGKGDLEKYHFNIRNLKKLCNRILALKADQPELRFRELWNFYVEPFRKEDDRNSQIELLLKETGLKSKPNLPEPKFEIHKGSLFCNDKEIHVTNENTAKEILSSVPMPLKLREFAEKVYSAVQFKENVLIEYSEEQDPQLILPLFTEISGVPLEAVHLCKGIHTADIIGALKPIAGSQVGWVDGPLTKGIREGGNILITNLEAAGAELVEKLNMLTDDARALVLPPESSEDKPLSLKEDSRIFALKLFRKTKSTPTISRAFRNRFTSVLFPELEDNATLQEILNFYLPEGDLVSKMAEFHIKIKDLSKKRTIGSANLMPYTFGLSNLLQWKDHILRYADESLGKEGLREIALRGGKIAYSNQVSDPGERKELERILEFSLSGIEIVSDFFQTLEDKKKKTLTPSTEIEKKRWWDPELHKREPLTGKAELKNSGRELREGLEINTPETGGQRKEGPDAWYGQETRGNMGQGEPAGGGGAWGYRTEELYKAFLAKRRILWEYTIQTSIKEFKEVFGRSLEEVELNLERLFDPEIDINRMYRSEGSRIDTRKYISFLSGKGDSKVFDKTTIDKDEEKLKGVEVAFLVSKSRRIFNFEYSVATLSAMLSSAHILDEHDVNFSVTAYSDRMNRKDRIDLVQVKRMDEYFDSKKEEEMFDSLRSDWQGDSIEEYQLLEQIESYFSPEAQTKILVMISDFRGQRGKTEIEQEIQSRDNKRLKAEILKHSNKNYVFLGVGLGRRYIAEHLFPDSIQITSENFYNMPNLIGAELGRLILTHHSSR
;
A
#
# COMPACT_ATOMS: atom_id res chain seq x y z
N MET A 1 -45.23 -28.93 14.08
CA MET A 1 -44.11 -27.97 13.97
C MET A 1 -44.66 -26.62 14.37
N ASP A 2 -44.00 -25.91 15.28
CA ASP A 2 -44.38 -24.53 15.59
C ASP A 2 -44.22 -23.68 14.33
N THR A 3 -45.28 -22.96 13.96
CA THR A 3 -45.28 -22.08 12.79
C THR A 3 -45.49 -20.64 13.22
N ILE A 4 -44.95 -19.71 12.45
CA ILE A 4 -45.17 -18.27 12.59
C ILE A 4 -45.75 -17.73 11.28
N SER A 5 -46.61 -16.71 11.34
CA SER A 5 -47.08 -16.03 10.14
C SER A 5 -46.15 -14.87 9.80
N ILE A 6 -45.68 -14.83 8.55
CA ILE A 6 -44.88 -13.72 7.99
C ILE A 6 -45.55 -13.34 6.67
N ALA A 7 -45.94 -12.07 6.50
CA ALA A 7 -46.61 -11.58 5.28
C ALA A 7 -47.82 -12.43 4.85
N GLY A 8 -48.58 -12.98 5.83
CA GLY A 8 -49.74 -13.84 5.60
C GLY A 8 -49.42 -15.32 5.29
N ILE A 9 -48.15 -15.71 5.20
CA ILE A 9 -47.71 -17.09 4.94
C ILE A 9 -47.34 -17.77 6.25
N LYS A 10 -47.73 -19.04 6.45
CA LYS A 10 -47.31 -19.85 7.61
C LYS A 10 -45.95 -20.48 7.35
N VAL A 11 -44.96 -20.15 8.17
CA VAL A 11 -43.56 -20.54 8.02
C VAL A 11 -43.12 -21.34 9.26
N PRO A 12 -42.38 -22.45 9.12
CA PRO A 12 -41.88 -23.20 10.26
C PRO A 12 -40.85 -22.40 11.06
N LYS A 13 -40.96 -22.43 12.39
CA LYS A 13 -39.92 -21.92 13.29
C LYS A 13 -38.74 -22.89 13.31
N SER A 14 -37.53 -22.34 13.37
CA SER A 14 -36.31 -23.11 13.48
C SER A 14 -36.16 -23.70 14.88
N LYS A 15 -35.67 -24.95 14.96
CA LYS A 15 -35.30 -25.62 16.22
C LYS A 15 -33.88 -25.30 16.68
N LEU A 16 -33.08 -24.65 15.84
CA LEU A 16 -31.65 -24.42 16.04
C LEU A 16 -31.32 -23.38 17.13
N GLY A 17 -32.30 -22.57 17.56
CA GLY A 17 -32.28 -21.76 18.78
C GLY A 17 -30.98 -21.02 19.13
N ASN A 18 -30.82 -19.80 18.63
CA ASN A 18 -30.16 -18.64 19.28
C ASN A 18 -29.84 -17.59 18.21
N ASN A 19 -30.70 -16.60 18.03
CA ASN A 19 -30.30 -15.37 17.35
C ASN A 19 -29.53 -14.50 18.35
N SER A 20 -28.23 -14.31 18.11
CA SER A 20 -27.36 -13.41 18.88
C SER A 20 -27.40 -11.94 18.41
N GLY A 21 -28.34 -11.56 17.52
CA GLY A 21 -28.43 -10.19 17.00
C GLY A 21 -29.84 -9.62 17.08
N SER A 22 -29.94 -8.36 17.54
CA SER A 22 -31.14 -7.50 17.45
C SER A 22 -31.45 -7.04 16.01
N LEU A 23 -30.62 -7.42 15.04
CA LEU A 23 -30.76 -7.07 13.63
C LEU A 23 -31.99 -7.77 13.03
N GLY A 24 -33.08 -7.02 12.88
CA GLY A 24 -34.27 -7.45 12.14
C GLY A 24 -35.62 -7.25 12.84
N SER A 25 -35.71 -6.55 13.97
CA SER A 25 -37.02 -6.27 14.60
C SER A 25 -37.82 -5.16 13.91
N ASP A 26 -37.14 -4.19 13.29
CA ASP A 26 -37.72 -2.88 12.94
C ASP A 26 -38.00 -2.71 11.43
N LEU A 27 -38.64 -3.69 10.81
CA LEU A 27 -39.11 -3.59 9.42
C LEU A 27 -40.58 -3.13 9.39
N VAL A 28 -40.87 -2.08 8.61
CA VAL A 28 -42.24 -1.62 8.38
C VAL A 28 -42.86 -2.41 7.23
N GLU A 29 -43.95 -3.13 7.49
CA GLU A 29 -44.66 -3.91 6.47
C GLU A 29 -45.51 -2.99 5.57
N THR A 30 -44.94 -2.58 4.42
CA THR A 30 -45.66 -1.93 3.31
C THR A 30 -46.22 -2.96 2.33
N ASP A 31 -47.14 -2.57 1.44
CA ASP A 31 -47.69 -3.50 0.44
C ASP A 31 -46.61 -4.12 -0.46
N SER A 32 -45.63 -3.32 -0.89
CA SER A 32 -44.45 -3.79 -1.64
C SER A 32 -43.53 -4.66 -0.76
N THR A 33 -43.30 -4.29 0.51
CA THR A 33 -42.54 -5.12 1.46
C THR A 33 -43.20 -6.48 1.66
N ILE A 34 -44.52 -6.52 1.84
CA ILE A 34 -45.30 -7.76 1.96
C ILE A 34 -45.17 -8.60 0.69
N ARG A 35 -45.34 -8.01 -0.51
CA ARG A 35 -45.13 -8.71 -1.78
C ARG A 35 -43.71 -9.26 -1.92
N ASN A 36 -42.69 -8.47 -1.56
CA ASN A 36 -41.29 -8.89 -1.62
C ASN A 36 -41.02 -10.02 -0.62
N LEU A 37 -41.52 -9.92 0.62
CA LEU A 37 -41.43 -10.99 1.61
C LEU A 37 -42.09 -12.28 1.09
N GLN A 38 -43.28 -12.20 0.47
CA GLN A 38 -43.95 -13.36 -0.12
C GLN A 38 -43.11 -13.98 -1.25
N ASN A 39 -42.61 -13.16 -2.18
CA ASN A 39 -41.76 -13.60 -3.29
C ASN A 39 -40.46 -14.26 -2.84
N ILE A 40 -39.95 -13.89 -1.65
CA ILE A 40 -38.77 -14.51 -1.04
C ILE A 40 -39.15 -15.78 -0.27
N LEU A 41 -40.26 -15.77 0.47
CA LEU A 41 -40.67 -16.87 1.34
C LEU A 41 -41.06 -18.13 0.57
N TYR A 42 -41.79 -18.03 -0.54
CA TYR A 42 -42.18 -19.21 -1.33
C TYR A 42 -40.96 -20.04 -1.79
N PRO A 43 -39.97 -19.48 -2.50
CA PRO A 43 -38.79 -20.26 -2.91
C PRO A 43 -37.94 -20.74 -1.72
N LEU A 44 -37.83 -19.95 -0.63
CA LEU A 44 -37.14 -20.41 0.59
C LEU A 44 -37.81 -21.64 1.22
N LEU A 45 -39.15 -21.69 1.23
CA LEU A 45 -39.89 -22.85 1.74
C LEU A 45 -39.77 -24.09 0.83
N GLU A 46 -39.50 -23.88 -0.45
CA GLU A 46 -39.20 -24.94 -1.43
C GLU A 46 -37.72 -25.36 -1.40
N SER A 47 -36.91 -24.81 -0.47
CA SER A 47 -35.46 -25.00 -0.40
C SER A 47 -34.74 -24.62 -1.71
N ARG A 48 -35.28 -23.65 -2.45
CA ARG A 48 -34.65 -23.11 -3.66
C ARG A 48 -33.76 -21.91 -3.31
N PRO A 49 -32.57 -21.79 -3.92
CA PRO A 49 -31.75 -20.60 -3.76
C PRO A 49 -32.48 -19.35 -4.23
N VAL A 50 -32.30 -18.23 -3.51
CA VAL A 50 -32.93 -16.95 -3.83
C VAL A 50 -31.85 -15.93 -4.17
N LEU A 51 -32.06 -15.13 -5.22
CA LEU A 51 -31.18 -14.03 -5.60
C LEU A 51 -31.92 -12.71 -5.53
N LEU A 52 -31.49 -11.82 -4.64
CA LEU A 52 -32.07 -10.48 -4.47
C LEU A 52 -31.30 -9.46 -5.31
N VAL A 53 -32.01 -8.79 -6.22
CA VAL A 53 -31.43 -7.77 -7.12
C VAL A 53 -32.13 -6.44 -6.88
N GLY A 54 -31.39 -5.37 -6.61
CA GLY A 54 -31.96 -4.04 -6.40
C GLY A 54 -30.88 -3.03 -6.03
N ASP A 55 -31.21 -1.74 -6.05
CA ASP A 55 -30.22 -0.69 -5.78
C ASP A 55 -29.71 -0.68 -4.33
N ALA A 56 -28.63 0.07 -4.09
CA ALA A 56 -28.06 0.20 -2.76
C ALA A 56 -29.05 0.90 -1.81
N GLY A 57 -29.42 0.23 -0.70
CA GLY A 57 -30.28 0.82 0.33
C GLY A 57 -31.77 0.54 0.20
N VAL A 58 -32.22 -0.29 -0.75
CA VAL A 58 -33.64 -0.74 -0.87
C VAL A 58 -34.06 -1.81 0.15
N GLY A 59 -33.19 -2.13 1.13
CA GLY A 59 -33.55 -3.04 2.22
C GLY A 59 -33.35 -4.54 1.96
N LYS A 60 -32.59 -4.96 0.93
CA LYS A 60 -32.32 -6.38 0.60
C LYS A 60 -31.92 -7.24 1.81
N ASN A 61 -30.89 -6.80 2.54
CA ASN A 61 -30.39 -7.50 3.72
C ASN A 61 -31.39 -7.43 4.88
N ALA A 62 -32.12 -6.30 5.03
CA ALA A 62 -33.12 -6.13 6.06
C ALA A 62 -34.29 -7.12 5.92
N LEU A 63 -34.73 -7.42 4.69
CA LEU A 63 -35.76 -8.42 4.41
C LEU A 63 -35.33 -9.82 4.87
N ILE A 64 -34.09 -10.22 4.57
CA ILE A 64 -33.55 -11.53 4.96
C ILE A 64 -33.45 -11.63 6.49
N TYR A 65 -32.87 -10.61 7.14
CA TYR A 65 -32.76 -10.58 8.59
C TYR A 65 -34.12 -10.59 9.27
N TYR A 66 -35.12 -9.87 8.75
CA TYR A 66 -36.49 -9.89 9.26
C TYR A 66 -37.11 -11.30 9.21
N ILE A 67 -36.98 -11.99 8.06
CA ILE A 67 -37.49 -13.36 7.89
C ILE A 67 -36.83 -14.29 8.91
N ASN A 68 -35.51 -14.27 9.00
CA ASN A 68 -34.75 -15.17 9.86
C ASN A 68 -34.95 -14.85 11.35
N PHE A 69 -35.08 -13.57 11.71
CA PHE A 69 -35.45 -13.13 13.04
C PHE A 69 -36.82 -13.67 13.48
N LYS A 70 -37.85 -13.51 12.65
CA LYS A 70 -39.19 -14.04 12.93
C LYS A 70 -39.21 -15.57 13.04
N ARG A 71 -38.40 -16.27 12.23
CA ARG A 71 -38.27 -17.73 12.25
C ARG A 71 -37.39 -18.26 13.39
N ASN A 72 -36.69 -17.39 14.13
CA ASN A 72 -35.61 -17.75 15.05
C ASN A 72 -34.52 -18.63 14.38
N HIS A 73 -34.20 -18.30 13.14
CA HIS A 73 -33.33 -19.09 12.28
C HIS A 73 -31.96 -18.40 12.12
N PRO A 74 -30.82 -19.12 12.32
CA PRO A 74 -29.50 -18.52 12.29
C PRO A 74 -29.12 -18.05 10.87
N THR A 75 -28.35 -16.96 10.80
CA THR A 75 -27.90 -16.36 9.54
C THR A 75 -26.38 -16.17 9.55
N ALA A 76 -25.69 -16.74 8.57
CA ALA A 76 -24.29 -16.50 8.29
C ALA A 76 -24.19 -15.57 7.06
N ARG A 77 -23.59 -14.39 7.21
CA ARG A 77 -23.39 -13.43 6.11
C ARG A 77 -21.93 -13.44 5.69
N PHE A 78 -21.67 -13.52 4.40
CA PHE A 78 -20.37 -13.31 3.80
C PHE A 78 -20.49 -12.30 2.66
N SER A 79 -19.61 -11.32 2.61
CA SER A 79 -19.60 -10.29 1.59
C SER A 79 -18.48 -10.54 0.59
N PHE A 80 -18.84 -10.66 -0.68
CA PHE A 80 -17.93 -11.02 -1.75
C PHE A 80 -17.17 -9.81 -2.32
N ASN A 81 -15.91 -10.05 -2.72
CA ASN A 81 -15.05 -9.08 -3.38
C ASN A 81 -14.21 -9.75 -4.48
N GLU A 82 -13.40 -8.98 -5.21
CA GLU A 82 -12.56 -9.50 -6.31
C GLU A 82 -11.45 -10.45 -5.83
N ASP A 83 -11.04 -10.33 -4.56
CA ASP A 83 -9.95 -11.10 -3.95
C ASP A 83 -10.45 -12.34 -3.18
N THR A 84 -11.76 -12.64 -3.20
CA THR A 84 -12.34 -13.74 -2.43
C THR A 84 -11.83 -15.09 -2.93
N LEU A 85 -11.31 -15.92 -2.04
CA LEU A 85 -10.80 -17.25 -2.34
C LEU A 85 -11.77 -18.37 -1.91
N PRO A 86 -11.69 -19.59 -2.47
CA PRO A 86 -12.53 -20.71 -2.03
C PRO A 86 -12.34 -21.06 -0.56
N GLU A 87 -11.13 -20.94 -0.05
CA GLU A 87 -10.74 -21.20 1.33
C GLU A 87 -11.47 -20.28 2.32
N ASP A 88 -11.78 -19.04 1.92
CA ASP A 88 -12.50 -18.07 2.75
C ASP A 88 -13.95 -18.49 3.03
N LEU A 89 -14.52 -19.34 2.16
CA LEU A 89 -15.91 -19.79 2.21
C LEU A 89 -16.01 -21.22 2.75
N ILE A 90 -15.19 -22.12 2.20
CA ILE A 90 -15.25 -23.55 2.46
C ILE A 90 -14.46 -23.89 3.74
N GLY A 91 -13.35 -23.21 3.97
CA GLY A 91 -12.43 -23.50 5.07
C GLY A 91 -11.05 -23.88 4.56
N SER A 92 -10.11 -23.98 5.50
CA SER A 92 -8.72 -24.30 5.23
C SER A 92 -8.07 -25.00 6.42
N TYR A 93 -6.92 -25.62 6.19
CA TYR A 93 -6.08 -26.12 7.27
C TYR A 93 -5.38 -24.97 7.98
N ARG A 94 -5.69 -24.79 9.27
CA ARG A 94 -5.14 -23.74 10.13
C ARG A 94 -4.08 -24.30 11.05
N LEU A 95 -3.06 -23.50 11.35
CA LEU A 95 -2.03 -23.88 12.31
C LEU A 95 -2.63 -24.01 13.71
N LEU A 96 -2.31 -25.10 14.42
CA LEU A 96 -2.63 -25.24 15.84
C LEU A 96 -1.77 -24.27 16.66
N LEU A 97 -2.34 -23.68 17.72
CA LEU A 97 -1.67 -22.70 18.58
C LEU A 97 -0.40 -23.25 19.26
N ASP A 98 -0.35 -24.57 19.48
CA ASP A 98 0.83 -25.25 20.03
C ASP A 98 1.98 -25.39 19.01
N GLY A 99 1.73 -25.04 17.74
CA GLY A 99 2.67 -25.13 16.62
C GLY A 99 2.97 -26.56 16.18
N LYS A 100 2.21 -27.55 16.64
CA LYS A 100 2.51 -28.98 16.41
C LYS A 100 1.79 -29.61 15.23
N GLY A 101 1.05 -28.82 14.44
CA GLY A 101 0.38 -29.31 13.24
C GLY A 101 -0.69 -28.37 12.73
N PHE A 102 -1.50 -28.88 11.80
CA PHE A 102 -2.61 -28.17 11.20
C PHE A 102 -3.92 -28.90 11.50
N ALA A 103 -5.01 -28.14 11.68
CA ALA A 103 -6.36 -28.67 11.82
C ALA A 103 -7.30 -27.99 10.83
N TRP A 104 -8.23 -28.77 10.29
CA TRP A 104 -9.26 -28.24 9.41
C TRP A 104 -10.18 -27.28 10.17
N GLY A 105 -10.30 -26.06 9.66
CA GLY A 105 -11.25 -25.08 10.14
C GLY A 105 -12.33 -24.81 9.10
N ASP A 106 -13.59 -25.09 9.43
CA ASP A 106 -14.71 -24.79 8.54
C ASP A 106 -14.78 -23.29 8.22
N GLY A 107 -15.03 -22.98 6.95
CA GLY A 107 -15.43 -21.64 6.53
C GLY A 107 -16.92 -21.37 6.80
N PRO A 108 -17.37 -20.13 6.61
CA PRO A 108 -18.73 -19.69 6.90
C PRO A 108 -19.79 -20.43 6.07
N LEU A 109 -19.47 -20.82 4.82
CA LEU A 109 -20.38 -21.61 3.99
C LEU A 109 -20.51 -23.04 4.51
N THR A 110 -19.37 -23.69 4.80
CA THR A 110 -19.35 -25.07 5.33
C THR A 110 -20.08 -25.17 6.67
N SER A 111 -19.85 -24.22 7.57
CA SER A 111 -20.55 -24.14 8.85
C SER A 111 -22.05 -23.98 8.67
N ALA A 112 -22.50 -23.11 7.75
CA ALA A 112 -23.91 -22.94 7.46
C ALA A 112 -24.57 -24.21 6.88
N VAL A 113 -23.90 -24.88 5.94
CA VAL A 113 -24.36 -26.15 5.34
C VAL A 113 -24.51 -27.24 6.41
N ARG A 114 -23.53 -27.39 7.31
CA ARG A 114 -23.56 -28.39 8.40
C ARG A 114 -24.63 -28.12 9.44
N THR A 115 -24.80 -26.85 9.83
CA THR A 115 -25.72 -26.46 10.91
C THR A 115 -27.15 -26.24 10.44
N GLY A 116 -27.38 -26.10 9.13
CA GLY A 116 -28.70 -25.79 8.58
C GLY A 116 -29.05 -24.30 8.69
N ALA A 117 -28.04 -23.41 8.79
CA ALA A 117 -28.25 -21.97 8.84
C ALA A 117 -28.51 -21.37 7.44
N SER A 118 -29.09 -20.17 7.40
CA SER A 118 -29.18 -19.40 6.16
C SER A 118 -27.84 -18.77 5.84
N PHE A 119 -27.28 -19.06 4.66
CA PHE A 119 -26.07 -18.41 4.15
C PHE A 119 -26.44 -17.26 3.22
N VAL A 120 -26.00 -16.04 3.56
CA VAL A 120 -26.23 -14.81 2.79
C VAL A 120 -24.93 -14.42 2.09
N ALA A 121 -24.90 -14.65 0.79
CA ALA A 121 -23.85 -14.26 -0.13
C ALA A 121 -24.10 -12.83 -0.62
N ASP A 122 -23.48 -11.84 0.04
CA ASP A 122 -23.68 -10.41 -0.23
C ASP A 122 -22.76 -9.93 -1.37
N GLU A 123 -23.28 -9.10 -2.29
CA GLU A 123 -22.54 -8.58 -3.47
C GLU A 123 -21.89 -9.68 -4.35
N MET A 124 -22.60 -10.78 -4.61
CA MET A 124 -22.09 -11.94 -5.38
C MET A 124 -21.46 -11.57 -6.73
N ASN A 125 -21.90 -10.47 -7.36
CA ASN A 125 -21.39 -10.00 -8.64
C ASN A 125 -19.99 -9.39 -8.60
N LEU A 126 -19.44 -9.11 -7.41
CA LEU A 126 -18.05 -8.67 -7.24
C LEU A 126 -17.07 -9.86 -7.19
N CYS A 127 -17.56 -11.08 -6.98
CA CYS A 127 -16.72 -12.27 -6.91
C CYS A 127 -16.27 -12.74 -8.31
N PRO A 128 -15.03 -13.22 -8.48
CA PRO A 128 -14.62 -13.87 -9.71
C PRO A 128 -15.53 -15.07 -10.05
N PRO A 129 -16.03 -15.21 -11.29
CA PRO A 129 -16.99 -16.27 -11.64
C PRO A 129 -16.53 -17.70 -11.38
N HIS A 130 -15.22 -17.95 -11.40
CA HIS A 130 -14.65 -19.27 -11.14
C HIS A 130 -14.82 -19.70 -9.67
N ILE A 131 -14.80 -18.75 -8.74
CA ILE A 131 -15.05 -18.98 -7.31
C ILE A 131 -16.52 -19.31 -7.09
N ILE A 132 -17.45 -18.59 -7.72
CA ILE A 132 -18.89 -18.90 -7.60
C ILE A 132 -19.23 -20.28 -8.17
N LYS A 133 -18.55 -20.68 -9.24
CA LYS A 133 -18.69 -22.03 -9.82
C LYS A 133 -18.17 -23.12 -8.89
N ARG A 134 -17.19 -22.83 -8.02
CA ARG A 134 -16.60 -23.82 -7.11
C ARG A 134 -17.64 -24.43 -6.16
N PHE A 135 -18.59 -23.62 -5.70
CA PHE A 135 -19.68 -24.06 -4.82
C PHE A 135 -21.02 -24.20 -5.55
N SER A 136 -21.00 -24.51 -6.86
CA SER A 136 -22.25 -24.69 -7.63
C SER A 136 -23.13 -25.80 -7.11
N THR A 137 -22.52 -26.88 -6.63
CA THR A 137 -23.24 -28.02 -6.03
C THR A 137 -24.12 -27.61 -4.85
N VAL A 138 -23.80 -26.51 -4.15
CA VAL A 138 -24.59 -26.01 -3.01
C VAL A 138 -25.92 -25.46 -3.48
N TYR A 139 -25.92 -24.59 -4.49
CA TYR A 139 -27.15 -24.01 -5.03
C TYR A 139 -27.83 -24.91 -6.09
N GLU A 140 -27.13 -25.86 -6.68
CA GLU A 140 -27.70 -26.82 -7.65
C GLU A 140 -28.33 -28.05 -7.00
N SER A 141 -27.69 -28.60 -5.96
CA SER A 141 -28.02 -29.93 -5.41
C SER A 141 -27.94 -30.01 -3.88
N ASN A 142 -27.82 -28.87 -3.20
CA ASN A 142 -27.81 -28.77 -1.73
C ASN A 142 -26.74 -29.64 -1.05
N TYR A 143 -25.55 -29.72 -1.65
CA TYR A 143 -24.38 -30.34 -1.01
C TYR A 143 -23.09 -29.59 -1.34
N LEU A 144 -22.11 -29.69 -0.45
CA LEU A 144 -20.77 -29.15 -0.60
C LEU A 144 -19.73 -30.27 -0.52
N GLU A 145 -18.81 -30.33 -1.48
CA GLU A 145 -17.62 -31.19 -1.40
C GLU A 145 -16.44 -30.36 -0.88
N LEU A 146 -15.78 -30.84 0.18
CA LEU A 146 -14.63 -30.21 0.81
C LEU A 146 -13.32 -30.57 0.09
N ILE A 147 -13.19 -30.17 -1.17
CA ILE A 147 -11.99 -30.48 -1.99
C ILE A 147 -10.72 -29.85 -1.39
N GLU A 148 -10.85 -28.69 -0.76
CA GLU A 148 -9.79 -27.97 -0.04
C GLU A 148 -9.39 -28.68 1.27
N GLY A 149 -10.25 -29.58 1.76
CA GLY A 149 -10.07 -30.36 2.98
C GLY A 149 -9.69 -31.81 2.70
N ASP A 150 -10.58 -32.73 3.08
CA ASP A 150 -10.40 -34.18 2.96
C ASP A 150 -11.19 -34.81 1.79
N GLY A 151 -11.85 -33.97 0.98
CA GLY A 151 -12.73 -34.40 -0.12
C GLY A 151 -14.10 -34.90 0.34
N THR A 152 -14.46 -34.77 1.61
CA THR A 152 -15.76 -35.23 2.11
C THR A 152 -16.92 -34.44 1.51
N ARG A 153 -18.04 -35.14 1.30
CA ARG A 153 -19.30 -34.52 0.86
C ARG A 153 -20.20 -34.27 2.06
N ILE A 154 -20.66 -33.03 2.20
CA ILE A 154 -21.60 -32.58 3.23
C ILE A 154 -22.90 -32.19 2.56
N HIS A 155 -24.01 -32.77 3.03
CA HIS A 155 -25.34 -32.35 2.60
C HIS A 155 -25.86 -31.22 3.50
N GLY A 156 -26.58 -30.27 2.91
CA GLY A 156 -27.23 -29.20 3.66
C GLY A 156 -28.20 -29.78 4.69
N ALA A 157 -28.00 -29.46 5.96
CA ALA A 157 -28.90 -29.89 7.03
C ALA A 157 -30.30 -29.26 6.86
N GLU A 158 -31.30 -29.85 7.54
CA GLU A 158 -32.68 -29.37 7.46
C GLU A 158 -32.77 -27.87 7.82
N GLY A 159 -33.31 -27.08 6.90
CA GLY A 159 -33.44 -25.63 7.07
C GLY A 159 -32.34 -24.79 6.43
N PHE A 160 -31.27 -25.39 5.89
CA PHE A 160 -30.26 -24.65 5.14
C PHE A 160 -30.89 -23.90 3.95
N ASN A 161 -30.52 -22.63 3.80
CA ASN A 161 -30.95 -21.78 2.69
C ASN A 161 -29.76 -21.03 2.12
N PHE A 162 -29.62 -20.99 0.79
CA PHE A 162 -28.62 -20.18 0.10
C PHE A 162 -29.28 -18.92 -0.49
N ILE A 163 -28.88 -17.75 -0.01
CA ILE A 163 -29.43 -16.46 -0.47
C ILE A 163 -28.30 -15.60 -1.02
N GLY A 164 -28.39 -15.25 -2.30
CA GLY A 164 -27.52 -14.26 -2.95
C GLY A 164 -28.13 -12.86 -2.91
N THR A 165 -27.30 -11.84 -2.80
CA THR A 165 -27.68 -10.46 -3.07
C THR A 165 -26.70 -9.85 -4.07
N GLN A 166 -27.20 -8.93 -4.91
CA GLN A 166 -26.37 -8.12 -5.78
C GLN A 166 -27.04 -6.79 -6.08
N ASN A 167 -26.27 -5.81 -6.49
CA ASN A 167 -26.79 -4.61 -7.14
C ASN A 167 -26.85 -4.82 -8.66
N PRO A 168 -27.75 -4.14 -9.39
CA PRO A 168 -27.77 -4.13 -10.85
C PRO A 168 -26.41 -3.72 -11.45
N SER A 169 -26.07 -4.27 -12.61
CA SER A 169 -24.80 -3.99 -13.31
C SER A 169 -24.76 -2.62 -14.00
N GLU A 170 -25.90 -1.96 -14.18
CA GLU A 170 -25.97 -0.64 -14.82
C GLU A 170 -25.67 0.48 -13.82
N GLY A 171 -24.71 1.37 -14.13
CA GLY A 171 -24.47 2.63 -13.38
C GLY A 171 -23.45 2.59 -12.24
N PHE A 172 -22.89 1.42 -11.90
CA PHE A 172 -21.88 1.24 -10.86
C PHE A 172 -20.55 0.69 -11.43
N GLU A 173 -19.42 1.34 -11.12
CA GLU A 173 -18.09 0.92 -11.58
C GLU A 173 -17.71 -0.46 -11.00
N GLY A 174 -17.08 -1.31 -11.83
CA GLY A 174 -16.53 -2.63 -11.42
C GLY A 174 -17.52 -3.81 -11.41
N ARG A 175 -18.83 -3.59 -11.61
CA ARG A 175 -19.84 -4.65 -11.49
C ARG A 175 -20.15 -5.31 -12.83
N LYS A 176 -19.98 -6.64 -12.90
CA LYS A 176 -20.37 -7.45 -14.07
C LYS A 176 -21.64 -8.25 -13.74
N PRO A 177 -22.53 -8.50 -14.71
CA PRO A 177 -23.66 -9.38 -14.48
C PRO A 177 -23.17 -10.79 -14.18
N LEU A 178 -23.85 -11.49 -13.26
CA LEU A 178 -23.59 -12.91 -13.01
C LEU A 178 -23.88 -13.71 -14.30
N PRO A 179 -23.00 -14.68 -14.66
CA PRO A 179 -23.23 -15.54 -15.81
C PRO A 179 -24.58 -16.28 -15.76
N PHE A 180 -25.22 -16.44 -16.91
CA PHE A 180 -26.52 -17.15 -17.02
C PHE A 180 -26.50 -18.56 -16.44
N ASP A 181 -25.38 -19.28 -16.61
CA ASP A 181 -25.19 -20.63 -16.08
C ASP A 181 -25.29 -20.69 -14.55
N ILE A 182 -25.05 -19.58 -13.86
CA ILE A 182 -25.20 -19.47 -12.40
C ILE A 182 -26.61 -18.98 -12.07
N THR A 183 -27.07 -17.89 -12.71
CA THR A 183 -28.34 -17.24 -12.35
C THR A 183 -29.57 -18.14 -12.59
N ARG A 184 -29.50 -19.11 -13.51
CA ARG A 184 -30.60 -20.06 -13.79
C ARG A 184 -31.04 -20.91 -12.59
N TYR A 185 -30.17 -21.08 -11.59
CA TYR A 185 -30.48 -21.89 -10.40
C TYR A 185 -31.16 -21.09 -9.28
N TYR A 186 -31.26 -19.78 -9.43
CA TYR A 186 -31.82 -18.89 -8.43
C TYR A 186 -33.23 -18.46 -8.80
N SER A 187 -34.11 -18.44 -7.81
CA SER A 187 -35.33 -17.65 -7.89
C SER A 187 -34.95 -16.18 -7.71
N THR A 188 -34.95 -15.42 -8.80
CA THR A 188 -34.55 -14.01 -8.78
C THR A 188 -35.72 -13.14 -8.34
N VAL A 189 -35.51 -12.33 -7.30
CA VAL A 189 -36.47 -11.35 -6.80
C VAL A 189 -35.87 -9.95 -6.99
N PHE A 190 -36.51 -9.16 -7.84
CA PHE A 190 -36.17 -7.75 -8.01
C PHE A 190 -36.83 -6.93 -6.90
N ILE A 191 -36.04 -6.09 -6.24
CA ILE A 191 -36.50 -5.17 -5.20
C ILE A 191 -36.35 -3.77 -5.75
N ASP A 192 -37.50 -3.21 -6.14
CA ASP A 192 -37.59 -1.88 -6.71
C ASP A 192 -37.37 -0.78 -5.64
N PRO A 193 -36.87 0.39 -6.03
CA PRO A 193 -36.84 1.56 -5.16
C PRO A 193 -38.23 1.92 -4.63
N HIS A 194 -38.29 2.31 -3.35
CA HIS A 194 -39.55 2.73 -2.72
C HIS A 194 -40.13 3.98 -3.39
N THR A 195 -41.44 3.97 -3.63
CA THR A 195 -42.15 5.16 -4.14
C THR A 195 -42.17 6.27 -3.07
N PRO A 196 -42.36 7.55 -3.44
CA PRO A 196 -42.41 8.65 -2.47
C PRO A 196 -43.48 8.45 -1.38
N ASP A 197 -44.65 7.94 -1.76
CA ASP A 197 -45.75 7.63 -0.84
C ASP A 197 -45.39 6.49 0.12
N GLU A 198 -44.67 5.50 -0.38
CA GLU A 198 -44.17 4.40 0.45
C GLU A 198 -43.10 4.88 1.44
N ILE A 199 -42.15 5.70 1.00
CA ILE A 199 -41.15 6.31 1.88
C ILE A 199 -41.84 7.12 2.98
N LEU A 200 -42.88 7.90 2.62
CA LEU A 200 -43.66 8.66 3.59
C LEU A 200 -44.36 7.75 4.59
N PHE A 201 -44.94 6.63 4.15
CA PHE A 201 -45.55 5.65 5.03
C PHE A 201 -44.53 5.00 5.99
N ILE A 202 -43.37 4.59 5.46
CA ILE A 202 -42.27 3.99 6.25
C ILE A 202 -41.79 4.99 7.31
N LEU A 203 -41.43 6.20 6.91
CA LEU A 203 -40.93 7.23 7.83
C LEU A 203 -42.01 7.66 8.82
N GLY A 204 -43.27 7.79 8.40
CA GLY A 204 -44.38 8.11 9.30
C GLY A 204 -44.62 7.05 10.38
N LYS A 205 -44.34 5.77 10.11
CA LYS A 205 -44.39 4.70 11.10
C LYS A 205 -43.17 4.66 12.02
N LEU A 206 -41.98 4.92 11.49
CA LEU A 206 -40.74 4.97 12.28
C LEU A 206 -40.68 6.22 13.17
N TYR A 207 -41.29 7.32 12.73
CA TYR A 207 -41.23 8.65 13.35
C TYR A 207 -42.63 9.23 13.58
N PRO A 208 -43.49 8.58 14.39
CA PRO A 208 -44.90 8.99 14.56
C PRO A 208 -45.06 10.37 15.21
N ASN A 209 -44.05 10.84 15.95
CA ASN A 209 -44.05 12.14 16.61
C ASN A 209 -43.59 13.29 15.70
N MET A 210 -43.21 13.02 14.45
CA MET A 210 -42.76 14.04 13.51
C MET A 210 -43.93 14.56 12.68
N ASN A 211 -43.99 15.87 12.44
CA ASN A 211 -45.04 16.45 11.61
C ASN A 211 -44.95 15.94 10.16
N ALA A 212 -46.08 15.47 9.63
CA ALA A 212 -46.19 14.88 8.29
C ALA A 212 -45.77 15.83 7.17
N ASP A 213 -45.98 17.14 7.29
CA ASP A 213 -45.57 18.11 6.27
C ASP A 213 -44.06 18.32 6.26
N ILE A 214 -43.41 18.23 7.42
CA ILE A 214 -41.95 18.23 7.53
C ILE A 214 -41.38 16.98 6.85
N LEU A 215 -41.94 15.81 7.13
CA LEU A 215 -41.54 14.55 6.50
C LEU A 215 -41.65 14.63 4.97
N LYS A 216 -42.78 15.14 4.45
CA LYS A 216 -42.97 15.34 3.00
C LYS A 216 -41.91 16.27 2.40
N SER A 217 -41.61 17.39 3.07
CA SER A 217 -40.57 18.34 2.63
C SER A 217 -39.19 17.66 2.56
N CYS A 218 -38.79 16.93 3.61
CA CYS A 218 -37.52 16.19 3.64
C CYS A 218 -37.44 15.13 2.52
N ILE A 219 -38.52 14.39 2.27
CA ILE A 219 -38.58 13.38 1.20
C ILE A 219 -38.44 14.04 -0.17
N ARG A 220 -39.15 15.15 -0.43
CA ARG A 220 -39.05 15.90 -1.69
C ARG A 220 -37.65 16.40 -1.96
N ILE A 221 -37.02 17.02 -0.96
CA ILE A 221 -35.62 17.48 -1.05
C ILE A 221 -34.72 16.30 -1.42
N SER A 222 -34.80 15.19 -0.69
CA SER A 222 -33.95 14.02 -0.94
C SER A 222 -34.12 13.43 -2.36
N LEU A 223 -35.36 13.31 -2.82
CA LEU A 223 -35.67 12.76 -4.14
C LEU A 223 -35.26 13.71 -5.27
N GLU A 224 -35.51 15.02 -5.12
CA GLU A 224 -35.11 16.00 -6.13
C GLU A 224 -33.59 16.13 -6.21
N THR A 225 -32.88 16.11 -5.08
CA THR A 225 -31.41 16.06 -5.05
C THR A 225 -30.90 14.80 -5.76
N GLU A 226 -31.42 13.61 -5.42
CA GLU A 226 -30.99 12.37 -6.06
C GLU A 226 -31.25 12.37 -7.57
N ASN A 227 -32.44 12.82 -8.00
CA ASN A 227 -32.77 12.93 -9.43
C ASN A 227 -31.80 13.86 -10.18
N LYS A 228 -31.43 14.99 -9.57
CA LYS A 228 -30.47 15.95 -10.16
C LYS A 228 -29.04 15.38 -10.22
N VAL A 229 -28.62 14.59 -9.24
CA VAL A 229 -27.33 13.87 -9.25
C VAL A 229 -27.33 12.81 -10.36
N VAL A 230 -28.37 11.98 -10.44
CA VAL A 230 -28.51 10.91 -11.44
C VAL A 230 -28.57 11.48 -12.86
N SER A 231 -29.30 12.58 -13.07
CA SER A 231 -29.38 13.26 -14.37
C SER A 231 -28.11 14.03 -14.75
N GLY A 232 -27.11 14.11 -13.86
CA GLY A 232 -25.86 14.83 -14.08
C GLY A 232 -25.99 16.36 -14.04
N ASN A 233 -27.07 16.89 -13.46
CA ASN A 233 -27.28 18.32 -13.23
C ASN A 233 -26.58 18.82 -11.96
N LEU A 234 -26.27 17.92 -11.01
CA LEU A 234 -25.47 18.20 -9.81
C LEU A 234 -24.24 17.30 -9.75
N GLY A 235 -23.15 17.81 -9.19
CA GLY A 235 -21.90 17.07 -9.06
C GLY A 235 -21.22 16.81 -10.41
N LYS A 236 -21.59 17.56 -11.45
CA LYS A 236 -21.05 17.39 -12.79
C LYS A 236 -19.56 17.68 -12.80
N GLY A 237 -18.74 16.71 -13.17
CA GLY A 237 -17.27 16.85 -13.21
C GLY A 237 -16.57 16.63 -11.87
N ASP A 238 -17.31 16.27 -10.81
CA ASP A 238 -16.71 15.57 -9.68
C ASP A 238 -16.42 14.12 -10.10
N LEU A 239 -15.26 13.59 -9.72
CA LEU A 239 -14.90 12.19 -9.99
C LEU A 239 -15.55 11.22 -9.00
N GLU A 240 -16.13 11.74 -7.92
CA GLU A 240 -16.82 10.96 -6.90
C GLU A 240 -18.30 11.34 -6.90
N LYS A 241 -19.15 10.43 -7.35
CA LYS A 241 -20.59 10.72 -7.40
C LYS A 241 -21.22 10.60 -6.02
N TYR A 242 -22.26 11.40 -5.82
CA TYR A 242 -23.10 11.41 -4.62
C TYR A 242 -24.22 10.38 -4.75
N HIS A 243 -24.81 9.98 -3.62
CA HIS A 243 -25.99 9.12 -3.61
C HIS A 243 -26.79 9.35 -2.32
N PHE A 244 -28.06 9.69 -2.44
CA PHE A 244 -28.96 9.97 -1.32
C PHE A 244 -30.07 8.93 -1.26
N ASN A 245 -30.12 8.17 -0.16
CA ASN A 245 -31.11 7.12 0.03
C ASN A 245 -31.81 7.24 1.40
N ILE A 246 -32.69 6.28 1.71
CA ILE A 246 -33.50 6.29 2.94
C ILE A 246 -32.65 6.28 4.22
N ARG A 247 -31.39 5.82 4.17
CA ARG A 247 -30.46 5.88 5.33
C ARG A 247 -30.14 7.32 5.69
N ASN A 248 -29.94 8.20 4.70
CA ASN A 248 -29.70 9.63 4.93
C ASN A 248 -30.95 10.30 5.51
N LEU A 249 -32.13 9.95 4.99
CA LEU A 249 -33.40 10.43 5.54
C LEU A 249 -33.61 9.99 7.00
N LYS A 250 -33.30 8.73 7.36
CA LYS A 250 -33.37 8.26 8.75
C LYS A 250 -32.43 9.04 9.67
N LYS A 251 -31.19 9.30 9.25
CA LYS A 251 -30.24 10.14 10.01
C LYS A 251 -30.83 11.54 10.23
N LEU A 252 -31.31 12.19 9.16
CA LEU A 252 -31.93 13.51 9.25
C LEU A 252 -33.15 13.52 10.18
N CYS A 253 -34.04 12.55 10.09
CA CYS A 253 -35.23 12.46 10.94
C CYS A 253 -34.86 12.29 12.42
N ASN A 254 -33.87 11.45 12.73
CA ASN A 254 -33.34 11.30 14.09
C ASN A 254 -32.83 12.63 14.64
N ARG A 255 -32.11 13.41 13.83
CA ARG A 255 -31.60 14.74 14.22
C ARG A 255 -32.71 15.74 14.45
N ILE A 256 -33.65 15.86 13.51
CA ILE A 256 -34.76 16.82 13.61
C ILE A 256 -35.59 16.58 14.87
N LEU A 257 -35.92 15.32 15.17
CA LEU A 257 -36.71 14.96 16.35
C LEU A 257 -35.97 15.23 17.65
N ALA A 258 -34.73 14.78 17.78
CA ALA A 258 -33.99 14.89 19.04
C ALA A 258 -33.62 16.34 19.40
N LEU A 259 -33.31 17.15 18.39
CA LEU A 259 -32.95 18.57 18.59
C LEU A 259 -34.18 19.47 18.77
N LYS A 260 -35.39 18.89 18.76
CA LYS A 260 -36.67 19.65 18.75
C LYS A 260 -36.65 20.73 17.67
N ALA A 261 -36.14 20.40 16.48
CA ALA A 261 -36.00 21.31 15.34
C ALA A 261 -37.35 21.58 14.63
N ASP A 262 -38.40 21.79 15.43
CA ASP A 262 -39.65 22.38 14.97
C ASP A 262 -39.44 23.83 14.52
N GLN A 263 -38.42 24.50 15.08
CA GLN A 263 -37.93 25.80 14.62
C GLN A 263 -37.39 25.69 13.18
N PRO A 264 -37.90 26.52 12.24
CA PRO A 264 -37.46 26.52 10.83
C PRO A 264 -35.95 26.67 10.65
N GLU A 265 -35.29 27.45 11.50
CA GLU A 265 -33.86 27.77 11.41
C GLU A 265 -32.99 26.54 11.71
N LEU A 266 -33.26 25.83 12.82
CA LEU A 266 -32.55 24.62 13.19
C LEU A 266 -32.77 23.49 12.17
N ARG A 267 -34.00 23.39 11.65
CA ARG A 267 -34.31 22.44 10.57
C ARG A 267 -33.52 22.75 9.31
N PHE A 268 -33.46 24.02 8.93
CA PHE A 268 -32.69 24.47 7.78
C PHE A 268 -31.21 24.15 7.95
N ARG A 269 -30.64 24.32 9.15
CA ARG A 269 -29.25 23.93 9.44
C ARG A 269 -28.99 22.44 9.21
N GLU A 270 -29.85 21.55 9.72
CA GLU A 270 -29.65 20.11 9.52
C GLU A 270 -29.87 19.70 8.05
N LEU A 271 -30.84 20.28 7.35
CA LEU A 271 -31.02 20.08 5.90
C LEU A 271 -29.79 20.54 5.11
N TRP A 272 -29.23 21.70 5.47
CA TRP A 272 -28.02 22.26 4.87
C TRP A 272 -26.84 21.31 5.03
N ASN A 273 -26.64 20.79 6.25
CA ASN A 273 -25.55 19.85 6.56
C ASN A 273 -25.61 18.56 5.71
N PHE A 274 -26.80 18.06 5.38
CA PHE A 274 -26.96 16.84 4.58
C PHE A 274 -27.03 17.06 3.07
N TYR A 275 -27.61 18.16 2.59
CA TYR A 275 -27.94 18.33 1.18
C TYR A 275 -27.23 19.49 0.49
N VAL A 276 -26.50 20.34 1.22
CA VAL A 276 -25.70 21.42 0.62
C VAL A 276 -24.21 21.14 0.81
N GLU A 277 -23.79 20.94 2.06
CA GLU A 277 -22.38 20.79 2.45
C GLU A 277 -21.62 19.66 1.75
N PRO A 278 -22.21 18.48 1.46
CA PRO A 278 -21.45 17.41 0.81
C PRO A 278 -20.95 17.78 -0.61
N PHE A 279 -21.60 18.73 -1.27
CA PHE A 279 -21.21 19.18 -2.61
C PHE A 279 -19.96 20.05 -2.53
N ARG A 280 -18.98 19.78 -3.39
CA ARG A 280 -17.70 20.51 -3.40
C ARG A 280 -17.77 21.80 -4.20
N LYS A 281 -18.58 21.84 -5.26
CA LYS A 281 -18.71 23.00 -6.13
C LYS A 281 -19.69 24.03 -5.57
N GLU A 282 -19.33 25.30 -5.66
CA GLU A 282 -20.19 26.39 -5.21
C GLU A 282 -21.49 26.47 -6.02
N ASP A 283 -21.44 26.24 -7.35
CA ASP A 283 -22.65 26.22 -8.19
C ASP A 283 -23.65 25.14 -7.76
N ASP A 284 -23.14 23.94 -7.43
CA ASP A 284 -23.97 22.83 -6.93
C ASP A 284 -24.57 23.20 -5.56
N ARG A 285 -23.77 23.79 -4.66
CA ARG A 285 -24.26 24.29 -3.36
C ARG A 285 -25.37 25.33 -3.56
N ASN A 286 -25.18 26.31 -4.44
CA ASN A 286 -26.18 27.35 -4.72
C ASN A 286 -27.49 26.76 -5.23
N SER A 287 -27.43 25.80 -6.16
CA SER A 287 -28.63 25.10 -6.65
C SER A 287 -29.37 24.33 -5.55
N GLN A 288 -28.64 23.77 -4.58
CA GLN A 288 -29.24 23.10 -3.42
C GLN A 288 -29.82 24.08 -2.41
N ILE A 289 -29.20 25.24 -2.20
CA ILE A 289 -29.72 26.30 -1.34
C ILE A 289 -31.08 26.78 -1.86
N GLU A 290 -31.19 27.02 -3.18
CA GLU A 290 -32.46 27.39 -3.82
C GLU A 290 -33.56 26.34 -3.58
N LEU A 291 -33.22 25.05 -3.71
CA LEU A 291 -34.14 23.95 -3.44
C LEU A 291 -34.59 23.93 -1.98
N LEU A 292 -33.66 24.07 -1.03
CA LEU A 292 -33.96 24.11 0.40
C LEU A 292 -34.86 25.30 0.75
N LEU A 293 -34.58 26.50 0.24
CA LEU A 293 -35.41 27.69 0.48
C LEU A 293 -36.83 27.51 -0.07
N LYS A 294 -36.95 26.97 -1.28
CA LYS A 294 -38.24 26.67 -1.92
C LYS A 294 -39.09 25.69 -1.08
N GLU A 295 -38.51 24.58 -0.65
CA GLU A 295 -39.26 23.53 0.08
C GLU A 295 -39.49 23.84 1.56
N THR A 296 -38.67 24.72 2.16
CA THR A 296 -38.88 25.20 3.54
C THR A 296 -39.77 26.44 3.62
N GLY A 297 -40.06 27.08 2.49
CA GLY A 297 -40.85 28.32 2.43
C GLY A 297 -40.11 29.56 2.95
N LEU A 298 -38.80 29.49 3.14
CA LEU A 298 -37.97 30.60 3.60
C LEU A 298 -37.58 31.50 2.42
N LYS A 299 -37.69 32.83 2.58
CA LYS A 299 -37.33 33.80 1.55
C LYS A 299 -35.81 33.97 1.39
N SER A 300 -35.05 33.72 2.46
CA SER A 300 -33.60 33.88 2.50
C SER A 300 -32.99 32.91 3.50
N LYS A 301 -31.68 32.70 3.40
CA LYS A 301 -30.91 31.90 4.37
C LYS A 301 -31.17 32.45 5.78
N PRO A 302 -31.60 31.62 6.75
CA PRO A 302 -31.79 32.06 8.12
C PRO A 302 -30.43 32.41 8.74
N ASN A 303 -30.42 33.41 9.63
CA ASN A 303 -29.22 33.74 10.37
C ASN A 303 -28.99 32.66 11.43
N LEU A 304 -27.99 31.81 11.21
CA LEU A 304 -27.63 30.74 12.14
C LEU A 304 -26.74 31.32 13.25
N PRO A 305 -26.95 30.92 14.52
CA PRO A 305 -26.10 31.39 15.61
C PRO A 305 -24.66 30.90 15.39
N GLU A 306 -23.68 31.78 15.63
CA GLU A 306 -22.28 31.36 15.62
C GLU A 306 -22.03 30.25 16.64
N PRO A 307 -21.28 29.19 16.30
CA PRO A 307 -20.98 28.12 17.24
C PRO A 307 -20.16 28.63 18.42
N LYS A 308 -20.67 28.37 19.62
CA LYS A 308 -20.03 28.65 20.91
C LYS A 308 -19.77 27.36 21.67
N PHE A 309 -18.60 27.27 22.29
CA PHE A 309 -18.13 26.10 23.02
C PHE A 309 -18.08 26.43 24.51
N GLU A 310 -18.81 25.68 25.31
CA GLU A 310 -18.86 25.84 26.76
C GLU A 310 -18.71 24.48 27.43
N ILE A 311 -17.89 24.36 28.48
CA ILE A 311 -17.73 23.12 29.25
C ILE A 311 -18.32 23.36 30.64
N HIS A 312 -19.35 22.61 30.99
CA HIS A 312 -19.91 22.61 32.34
C HIS A 312 -20.62 21.30 32.65
N LYS A 313 -20.58 20.86 33.92
CA LYS A 313 -21.31 19.68 34.43
C LYS A 313 -20.92 18.37 33.73
N GLY A 314 -19.64 18.19 33.40
CA GLY A 314 -19.12 16.98 32.75
C GLY A 314 -19.56 16.82 31.30
N SER A 315 -19.91 17.92 30.62
CA SER A 315 -20.27 17.91 29.19
C SER A 315 -19.75 19.15 28.48
N LEU A 316 -19.39 18.96 27.21
CA LEU A 316 -19.10 20.01 26.24
C LEU A 316 -20.37 20.36 25.49
N PHE A 317 -20.74 21.62 25.53
CA PHE A 317 -21.84 22.19 24.79
C PHE A 317 -21.30 22.95 23.59
N CYS A 318 -21.80 22.61 22.40
CA CYS A 318 -21.61 23.37 21.18
C CYS A 318 -22.99 23.78 20.66
N ASN A 319 -23.41 25.02 20.95
CA ASN A 319 -24.79 25.46 20.73
C ASN A 319 -25.83 24.50 21.39
N ASP A 320 -26.63 23.80 20.58
CA ASP A 320 -27.64 22.82 20.96
C ASP A 320 -27.10 21.38 21.04
N LYS A 321 -25.79 21.18 20.84
CA LYS A 321 -25.13 19.87 20.90
C LYS A 321 -24.50 19.64 22.26
N GLU A 322 -24.68 18.44 22.79
CA GLU A 322 -24.13 18.00 24.07
C GLU A 322 -23.26 16.76 23.86
N ILE A 323 -22.02 16.82 24.33
CA ILE A 323 -21.07 15.71 24.30
C ILE A 323 -20.57 15.47 25.71
N HIS A 324 -20.71 14.24 26.19
CA HIS A 324 -20.18 13.86 27.49
C HIS A 324 -18.65 13.90 27.51
N VAL A 325 -18.09 14.44 28.59
CA VAL A 325 -16.64 14.60 28.78
C VAL A 325 -16.25 13.94 30.10
N THR A 326 -15.27 13.04 30.06
CA THR A 326 -14.79 12.34 31.27
C THR A 326 -13.97 13.26 32.19
N ASN A 327 -13.18 14.17 31.64
CA ASN A 327 -12.36 15.14 32.39
C ASN A 327 -12.48 16.55 31.83
N GLU A 328 -13.15 17.44 32.57
CA GLU A 328 -13.36 18.83 32.15
C GLU A 328 -12.07 19.63 31.99
N ASN A 329 -11.03 19.36 32.79
CA ASN A 329 -9.78 20.11 32.73
C ASN A 329 -9.04 19.80 31.43
N THR A 330 -8.92 18.52 31.10
CA THR A 330 -8.32 18.07 29.84
C THR A 330 -9.08 18.62 28.64
N ALA A 331 -10.41 18.63 28.67
CA ALA A 331 -11.21 19.20 27.59
C ALA A 331 -11.01 20.73 27.45
N LYS A 332 -10.91 21.46 28.57
CA LYS A 332 -10.59 22.91 28.55
C LYS A 332 -9.19 23.17 28.00
N GLU A 333 -8.22 22.35 28.36
CA GLU A 333 -6.85 22.42 27.82
C GLU A 333 -6.85 22.20 26.30
N ILE A 334 -7.52 21.15 25.81
CA ILE A 334 -7.65 20.85 24.37
C ILE A 334 -8.34 21.99 23.61
N LEU A 335 -9.45 22.54 24.13
CA LEU A 335 -10.11 23.69 23.50
C LEU A 335 -9.19 24.93 23.43
N SER A 336 -8.28 25.07 24.41
CA SER A 336 -7.38 26.22 24.49
C SER A 336 -6.09 26.07 23.67
N SER A 337 -5.80 24.87 23.13
CA SER A 337 -4.57 24.56 22.39
C SER A 337 -4.74 24.60 20.87
N VAL A 338 -5.98 24.62 20.38
CA VAL A 338 -6.30 24.60 18.94
C VAL A 338 -6.93 25.93 18.52
N PRO A 339 -6.47 26.57 17.42
CA PRO A 339 -7.09 27.78 16.88
C PRO A 339 -8.49 27.47 16.35
N MET A 340 -9.47 28.30 16.71
CA MET A 340 -10.90 28.12 16.37
C MET A 340 -11.48 29.32 15.60
N PRO A 341 -10.99 29.61 14.38
CA PRO A 341 -11.63 30.57 13.49
C PRO A 341 -13.06 30.14 13.15
N LEU A 342 -13.90 31.10 12.71
CA LEU A 342 -15.32 30.86 12.47
C LEU A 342 -15.59 29.63 11.60
N LYS A 343 -14.85 29.45 10.51
CA LYS A 343 -14.95 28.28 9.61
C LYS A 343 -14.68 26.95 10.32
N LEU A 344 -13.71 26.92 11.25
CA LEU A 344 -13.41 25.73 12.05
C LEU A 344 -14.45 25.50 13.14
N ARG A 345 -15.03 26.56 13.72
CA ARG A 345 -16.17 26.46 14.65
C ARG A 345 -17.39 25.84 13.98
N GLU A 346 -17.74 26.30 12.78
CA GLU A 346 -18.83 25.74 11.96
C GLU A 346 -18.55 24.28 11.56
N PHE A 347 -17.31 23.96 11.21
CA PHE A 347 -16.90 22.58 10.94
C PHE A 347 -17.04 21.68 12.18
N ALA A 348 -16.56 22.14 13.33
CA ALA A 348 -16.63 21.39 14.59
C ALA A 348 -18.08 21.15 15.03
N GLU A 349 -18.99 22.12 14.88
CA GLU A 349 -20.43 21.93 15.16
C GLU A 349 -21.02 20.78 14.32
N LYS A 350 -20.61 20.64 13.04
CA LYS A 350 -21.06 19.56 12.15
C LYS A 350 -20.54 18.21 12.64
N VAL A 351 -19.26 18.13 13.00
CA VAL A 351 -18.67 16.91 13.56
C VAL A 351 -19.36 16.55 14.87
N TYR A 352 -19.57 17.51 15.77
CA TYR A 352 -20.25 17.30 17.04
C TYR A 352 -21.71 16.92 16.91
N SER A 353 -22.39 17.37 15.85
CA SER A 353 -23.72 16.86 15.51
C SER A 353 -23.66 15.36 15.26
N ALA A 354 -22.76 14.89 14.40
CA ALA A 354 -22.58 13.45 14.17
C ALA A 354 -22.15 12.72 15.46
N VAL A 355 -21.28 13.35 16.28
CA VAL A 355 -20.88 12.85 17.60
C VAL A 355 -22.04 12.80 18.60
N GLN A 356 -23.08 13.62 18.52
CA GLN A 356 -24.23 13.46 19.41
C GLN A 356 -25.10 12.25 19.01
N PHE A 357 -25.23 12.00 17.70
CA PHE A 357 -26.17 11.03 17.13
C PHE A 357 -25.65 9.60 16.93
N LYS A 358 -24.53 9.23 17.56
CA LYS A 358 -23.92 7.89 17.41
C LYS A 358 -23.58 7.52 15.95
N GLU A 359 -23.30 8.52 15.12
CA GLU A 359 -22.95 8.35 13.72
C GLU A 359 -21.42 8.21 13.53
N ASN A 360 -21.00 7.43 12.51
CA ASN A 360 -19.62 7.39 12.04
C ASN A 360 -19.31 8.66 11.24
N VAL A 361 -18.12 9.24 11.41
CA VAL A 361 -17.75 10.51 10.78
C VAL A 361 -16.71 10.27 9.70
N LEU A 362 -16.93 10.81 8.50
CA LEU A 362 -15.95 10.82 7.41
C LEU A 362 -15.56 12.27 7.12
N ILE A 363 -14.33 12.63 7.42
CA ILE A 363 -13.77 13.93 7.09
C ILE A 363 -13.08 13.81 5.75
N GLU A 364 -13.56 14.55 4.76
CA GLU A 364 -12.96 14.58 3.44
C GLU A 364 -12.26 15.92 3.20
N TYR A 365 -11.05 15.87 2.67
CA TYR A 365 -10.18 17.03 2.54
C TYR A 365 -9.30 16.94 1.28
N SER A 366 -8.72 18.07 0.88
CA SER A 366 -7.74 18.17 -0.20
C SER A 366 -6.32 18.07 0.34
N GLU A 367 -5.34 17.73 -0.52
CA GLU A 367 -3.92 17.65 -0.16
C GLU A 367 -3.34 18.95 0.43
N GLU A 368 -3.99 20.09 0.17
CA GLU A 368 -3.57 21.41 0.65
C GLU A 368 -4.12 21.72 2.05
N GLN A 369 -5.14 20.95 2.48
CA GLN A 369 -5.80 21.08 3.77
C GLN A 369 -5.15 20.14 4.79
N ASP A 370 -5.01 20.63 6.03
CA ASP A 370 -4.42 19.88 7.13
C ASP A 370 -5.44 19.68 8.27
N PRO A 371 -6.28 18.64 8.21
CA PRO A 371 -7.25 18.36 9.25
C PRO A 371 -6.62 17.85 10.55
N GLN A 372 -5.33 17.52 10.57
CA GLN A 372 -4.67 16.96 11.76
C GLN A 372 -4.66 17.95 12.92
N LEU A 373 -4.57 19.25 12.60
CA LEU A 373 -4.57 20.35 13.57
C LEU A 373 -5.76 20.30 14.54
N ILE A 374 -6.91 19.82 14.07
CA ILE A 374 -8.17 19.86 14.83
C ILE A 374 -8.62 18.49 15.33
N LEU A 375 -7.91 17.40 15.00
CA LEU A 375 -8.27 16.04 15.43
C LEU A 375 -8.55 15.96 16.95
N PRO A 376 -7.71 16.51 17.84
CA PRO A 376 -7.93 16.40 19.29
C PRO A 376 -9.29 16.94 19.75
N LEU A 377 -9.84 17.93 19.03
CA LEU A 377 -11.15 18.51 19.36
C LEU A 377 -12.29 17.51 19.27
N PHE A 378 -12.19 16.44 18.48
CA PHE A 378 -13.29 15.47 18.37
C PHE A 378 -12.87 14.03 18.64
N THR A 379 -11.57 13.73 18.63
CA THR A 379 -11.06 12.40 19.01
C THR A 379 -10.67 12.30 20.48
N GLU A 380 -10.20 13.39 21.10
CA GLU A 380 -9.63 13.36 22.46
C GLU A 380 -10.45 14.17 23.46
N ILE A 381 -11.23 15.17 23.02
CA ILE A 381 -11.96 16.09 23.92
C ILE A 381 -12.93 15.39 24.89
N SER A 382 -13.49 14.25 24.48
CA SER A 382 -14.39 13.46 25.30
C SER A 382 -13.66 12.72 26.43
N GLY A 383 -12.32 12.64 26.35
CA GLY A 383 -11.45 11.88 27.23
C GLY A 383 -11.65 10.37 27.12
N VAL A 384 -12.18 9.93 25.99
CA VAL A 384 -12.34 8.53 25.60
C VAL A 384 -11.04 8.07 24.91
N PRO A 385 -10.55 6.84 25.15
CA PRO A 385 -9.33 6.33 24.50
C PRO A 385 -9.43 6.42 22.96
N LEU A 386 -8.31 6.75 22.33
CA LEU A 386 -8.16 6.88 20.89
C LEU A 386 -7.20 5.81 20.37
N GLU A 387 -7.65 5.03 19.40
CA GLU A 387 -6.81 4.09 18.65
C GLU A 387 -6.73 4.55 17.19
N ALA A 388 -5.51 4.72 16.68
CA ALA A 388 -5.26 5.21 15.33
C ALA A 388 -4.85 4.08 14.39
N VAL A 389 -5.51 4.03 13.23
CA VAL A 389 -5.29 3.06 12.15
C VAL A 389 -4.83 3.84 10.92
N HIS A 390 -3.54 3.74 10.61
CA HIS A 390 -2.95 4.42 9.46
C HIS A 390 -2.86 3.49 8.26
N LEU A 391 -3.64 3.76 7.22
CA LEU A 391 -3.64 2.95 6.01
C LEU A 391 -2.63 3.45 4.99
N CYS A 392 -1.97 2.52 4.31
CA CYS A 392 -1.11 2.77 3.16
C CYS A 392 -1.38 1.72 2.06
N LYS A 393 -1.01 2.05 0.82
CA LYS A 393 -1.20 1.11 -0.29
C LYS A 393 -0.32 -0.13 -0.06
N GLY A 394 -0.94 -1.31 -0.16
CA GLY A 394 -0.26 -2.60 0.03
C GLY A 394 -0.23 -3.10 1.48
N ILE A 395 -0.86 -2.39 2.44
CA ILE A 395 -1.00 -2.90 3.80
C ILE A 395 -1.88 -4.15 3.81
N HIS A 396 -1.47 -5.19 4.55
CA HIS A 396 -2.24 -6.43 4.62
C HIS A 396 -3.37 -6.28 5.65
N THR A 397 -4.53 -6.90 5.40
CA THR A 397 -5.67 -6.88 6.33
C THR A 397 -5.29 -7.39 7.73
N ALA A 398 -4.39 -8.38 7.77
CA ALA A 398 -3.86 -8.95 9.00
C ALA A 398 -3.05 -7.96 9.86
N ASP A 399 -2.44 -6.92 9.27
CA ASP A 399 -1.74 -5.88 10.04
C ASP A 399 -2.73 -4.96 10.76
N ILE A 400 -3.95 -4.82 10.23
CA ILE A 400 -4.99 -3.94 10.76
C ILE A 400 -5.91 -4.68 11.74
N ILE A 401 -6.30 -5.90 11.40
CA ILE A 401 -7.22 -6.72 12.21
C ILE A 401 -6.45 -7.57 13.22
N GLY A 402 -5.30 -8.12 12.84
CA GLY A 402 -4.52 -9.04 13.66
C GLY A 402 -4.15 -10.30 12.92
N ALA A 403 -3.15 -11.00 13.47
CA ALA A 403 -2.57 -12.20 12.89
C ALA A 403 -2.02 -13.11 13.99
N LEU A 404 -1.82 -14.39 13.66
CA LEU A 404 -0.99 -15.26 14.48
C LEU A 404 0.47 -14.80 14.40
N LYS A 405 1.10 -14.55 15.54
CA LYS A 405 2.51 -14.23 15.66
C LYS A 405 3.23 -15.25 16.56
N PRO A 406 4.53 -15.49 16.33
CA PRO A 406 5.32 -16.34 17.22
C PRO A 406 5.40 -15.73 18.62
N ILE A 407 5.12 -16.54 19.66
CA ILE A 407 5.25 -16.10 21.06
C ILE A 407 6.57 -16.62 21.65
N ALA A 408 6.79 -17.94 21.60
CA ALA A 408 8.00 -18.58 22.11
C ALA A 408 8.18 -19.99 21.51
N GLY A 409 9.39 -20.33 21.08
CA GLY A 409 9.68 -21.62 20.46
C GLY A 409 8.85 -21.83 19.18
N SER A 410 8.13 -22.95 19.09
CA SER A 410 7.20 -23.25 17.99
C SER A 410 5.78 -22.70 18.21
N GLN A 411 5.48 -22.09 19.36
CA GLN A 411 4.12 -21.64 19.69
C GLN A 411 3.79 -20.33 18.99
N VAL A 412 2.56 -20.25 18.47
CA VAL A 412 1.99 -19.04 17.90
C VAL A 412 0.79 -18.61 18.73
N GLY A 413 0.51 -17.31 18.74
CA GLY A 413 -0.73 -16.81 19.30
C GLY A 413 -1.23 -15.59 18.56
N TRP A 414 -2.53 -15.37 18.67
CA TRP A 414 -3.18 -14.25 18.03
C TRP A 414 -2.73 -12.93 18.65
N VAL A 415 -2.30 -12.00 17.81
CA VAL A 415 -1.97 -10.64 18.18
C VAL A 415 -2.91 -9.71 17.44
N ASP A 416 -3.68 -8.93 18.21
CA ASP A 416 -4.61 -7.96 17.66
C ASP A 416 -3.87 -6.88 16.86
N GLY A 417 -4.46 -6.53 15.72
CA GLY A 417 -4.13 -5.30 15.02
C GLY A 417 -4.80 -4.09 15.69
N PRO A 418 -4.43 -2.86 15.30
CA PRO A 418 -4.94 -1.64 15.90
C PRO A 418 -6.47 -1.52 15.81
N LEU A 419 -7.11 -1.99 14.74
CA LEU A 419 -8.57 -1.94 14.63
C LEU A 419 -9.26 -2.82 15.68
N THR A 420 -8.79 -4.07 15.83
CA THR A 420 -9.34 -5.03 16.80
C THR A 420 -9.10 -4.59 18.24
N LYS A 421 -7.91 -4.06 18.52
CA LYS A 421 -7.57 -3.48 19.82
C LYS A 421 -8.52 -2.34 20.17
N GLY A 422 -8.74 -1.40 19.25
CA GLY A 422 -9.67 -0.28 19.44
C GLY A 422 -11.12 -0.72 19.69
N ILE A 423 -11.57 -1.82 19.06
CA ILE A 423 -12.90 -2.39 19.31
C ILE A 423 -12.99 -2.99 20.73
N ARG A 424 -11.97 -3.75 21.15
CA ARG A 424 -11.93 -4.42 22.47
C ARG A 424 -11.80 -3.43 23.62
N GLU A 425 -10.87 -2.49 23.52
CA GLU A 425 -10.66 -1.44 24.51
C GLU A 425 -11.86 -0.49 24.54
N GLY A 426 -12.49 -0.27 23.38
CA GLY A 426 -13.55 0.69 23.19
C GLY A 426 -12.99 2.09 23.03
N GLY A 427 -13.85 3.02 22.61
CA GLY A 427 -13.51 4.41 22.38
C GLY A 427 -13.45 4.84 20.92
N ASN A 428 -12.67 5.87 20.64
CA ASN A 428 -12.59 6.49 19.32
C ASN A 428 -11.56 5.74 18.47
N ILE A 429 -11.97 5.33 17.28
CA ILE A 429 -11.12 4.71 16.28
C ILE A 429 -10.93 5.72 15.15
N LEU A 430 -9.69 6.15 14.90
CA LEU A 430 -9.34 7.06 13.82
C LEU A 430 -8.68 6.29 12.68
N ILE A 431 -9.31 6.26 11.51
CA ILE A 431 -8.78 5.63 10.30
C ILE A 431 -8.28 6.72 9.36
N THR A 432 -6.99 6.76 9.05
CA THR A 432 -6.43 7.73 8.10
C THR A 432 -6.16 7.09 6.74
N ASN A 433 -6.30 7.87 5.66
CA ASN A 433 -6.14 7.43 4.27
C ASN A 433 -7.11 6.30 3.91
N LEU A 434 -8.40 6.48 4.20
CA LEU A 434 -9.42 5.46 3.96
C LEU A 434 -9.45 4.96 2.50
N GLU A 435 -9.08 5.81 1.54
CA GLU A 435 -8.96 5.46 0.12
C GLU A 435 -7.85 4.45 -0.21
N ALA A 436 -6.92 4.19 0.71
CA ALA A 436 -5.85 3.19 0.55
C ALA A 436 -6.27 1.78 1.01
N ALA A 437 -7.47 1.62 1.59
CA ALA A 437 -7.97 0.33 2.03
C ALA A 437 -8.18 -0.62 0.83
N GLY A 438 -7.58 -1.82 0.90
CA GLY A 438 -7.85 -2.91 -0.05
C GLY A 438 -9.28 -3.44 0.09
N ALA A 439 -9.75 -4.21 -0.90
CA ALA A 439 -11.14 -4.68 -0.97
C ALA A 439 -11.53 -5.54 0.26
N GLU A 440 -10.64 -6.42 0.70
CA GLU A 440 -10.84 -7.25 1.90
C GLU A 440 -11.04 -6.40 3.17
N LEU A 441 -10.18 -5.41 3.39
CA LEU A 441 -10.29 -4.50 4.55
C LEU A 441 -11.57 -3.66 4.48
N VAL A 442 -11.95 -3.16 3.30
CA VAL A 442 -13.22 -2.43 3.11
C VAL A 442 -14.41 -3.29 3.51
N GLU A 443 -14.41 -4.58 3.21
CA GLU A 443 -15.49 -5.49 3.64
C GLU A 443 -15.55 -5.64 5.17
N LYS A 444 -14.40 -5.76 5.83
CA LYS A 444 -14.35 -5.82 7.29
C LYS A 444 -14.83 -4.51 7.93
N LEU A 445 -14.47 -3.37 7.35
CA LEU A 445 -14.98 -2.06 7.74
C LEU A 445 -16.48 -1.89 7.43
N ASN A 446 -16.99 -2.50 6.35
CA ASN A 446 -18.42 -2.48 6.04
C ASN A 446 -19.24 -3.12 7.17
N MET A 447 -18.77 -4.22 7.74
CA MET A 447 -19.43 -4.89 8.87
C MET A 447 -19.46 -4.01 10.11
N LEU A 448 -18.33 -3.35 10.40
CA LEU A 448 -18.16 -2.49 11.56
C LEU A 448 -18.95 -1.18 11.44
N THR A 449 -19.13 -0.65 10.22
CA THR A 449 -19.81 0.63 9.96
C THR A 449 -21.31 0.48 9.64
N ASP A 450 -21.82 -0.75 9.54
CA ASP A 450 -23.26 -1.03 9.41
C ASP A 450 -23.97 -0.88 10.77
N ASP A 451 -25.31 -0.98 10.77
CA ASP A 451 -26.12 -0.92 11.98
C ASP A 451 -25.76 -2.02 13.01
N ALA A 452 -25.10 -3.09 12.56
CA ALA A 452 -24.61 -4.19 13.40
C ALA A 452 -23.44 -3.77 14.31
N ARG A 453 -22.65 -2.77 13.90
CA ARG A 453 -21.47 -2.27 14.62
C ARG A 453 -20.55 -3.39 15.14
N ALA A 454 -20.32 -4.43 14.34
CA ALA A 454 -19.59 -5.62 14.78
C ALA A 454 -18.57 -6.10 13.74
N LEU A 455 -17.44 -6.61 14.21
CA LEU A 455 -16.36 -7.19 13.41
C LEU A 455 -16.26 -8.69 13.66
N VAL A 456 -16.26 -9.49 12.59
CA VAL A 456 -15.97 -10.92 12.68
C VAL A 456 -14.48 -11.14 12.45
N LEU A 457 -13.82 -11.68 13.47
CA LEU A 457 -12.41 -12.05 13.38
C LEU A 457 -12.23 -13.41 12.68
N PRO A 458 -11.05 -13.65 12.10
CA PRO A 458 -10.65 -14.97 11.66
C PRO A 458 -10.69 -15.97 12.84
N PRO A 459 -11.06 -17.24 12.64
CA PRO A 459 -11.14 -18.22 13.72
C PRO A 459 -9.82 -18.48 14.45
N GLU A 460 -8.68 -18.14 13.84
CA GLU A 460 -7.35 -18.13 14.44
C GLU A 460 -7.28 -17.23 15.70
N SER A 461 -8.17 -16.24 15.81
CA SER A 461 -8.33 -15.40 17.00
C SER A 461 -8.94 -16.12 18.21
N SER A 462 -9.45 -17.34 18.02
CA SER A 462 -10.21 -18.11 19.02
C SER A 462 -11.51 -17.41 19.49
N GLU A 463 -11.99 -16.42 18.74
CA GLU A 463 -13.26 -15.72 19.01
C GLU A 463 -14.39 -16.30 18.15
N ASP A 464 -15.33 -16.99 18.80
CA ASP A 464 -16.49 -17.59 18.12
C ASP A 464 -17.63 -16.57 17.86
N LYS A 465 -17.55 -15.39 18.49
CA LYS A 465 -18.59 -14.34 18.42
C LYS A 465 -18.03 -13.08 17.76
N PRO A 466 -18.85 -12.37 16.95
CA PRO A 466 -18.47 -11.07 16.42
C PRO A 466 -18.14 -10.09 17.56
N LEU A 467 -17.02 -9.39 17.43
CA LEU A 467 -16.63 -8.32 18.35
C LEU A 467 -17.50 -7.10 18.08
N SER A 468 -18.37 -6.76 19.03
CA SER A 468 -19.26 -5.61 18.92
C SER A 468 -18.56 -4.36 19.44
N LEU A 469 -18.65 -3.29 18.67
CA LEU A 469 -18.18 -1.97 19.05
C LEU A 469 -19.03 -1.45 20.21
N LYS A 470 -18.39 -1.00 21.30
CA LYS A 470 -19.09 -0.49 22.50
C LYS A 470 -19.96 0.72 22.14
N GLU A 471 -21.02 0.97 22.93
CA GLU A 471 -22.02 1.99 22.60
C GLU A 471 -21.45 3.41 22.45
N ASP A 472 -20.45 3.75 23.26
CA ASP A 472 -19.81 5.08 23.26
C ASP A 472 -18.66 5.21 22.28
N SER A 473 -18.20 4.09 21.71
CA SER A 473 -17.13 4.09 20.72
C SER A 473 -17.57 4.77 19.42
N ARG A 474 -16.62 5.33 18.67
CA ARG A 474 -16.86 6.03 17.40
C ARG A 474 -15.82 5.66 16.36
N ILE A 475 -16.20 5.80 15.10
CA ILE A 475 -15.27 5.69 13.97
C ILE A 475 -15.18 7.05 13.30
N PHE A 476 -13.98 7.61 13.32
CA PHE A 476 -13.59 8.77 12.54
C PHE A 476 -12.73 8.28 11.38
N ALA A 477 -13.03 8.69 10.16
CA ALA A 477 -12.24 8.36 8.99
C ALA A 477 -11.79 9.64 8.27
N LEU A 478 -10.53 9.68 7.84
CA LEU A 478 -9.97 10.74 7.00
C LEU A 478 -9.77 10.19 5.58
N LYS A 479 -10.20 10.97 4.59
CA LYS A 479 -10.08 10.58 3.18
C LYS A 479 -9.72 11.77 2.28
N LEU A 480 -8.78 11.57 1.37
CA LEU A 480 -8.45 12.56 0.33
C LEU A 480 -9.47 12.58 -0.82
N PHE A 481 -9.66 13.75 -1.43
CA PHE A 481 -10.47 13.87 -2.65
C PHE A 481 -9.82 13.17 -3.85
N ARG A 482 -10.62 12.48 -4.66
CA ARG A 482 -10.15 11.91 -5.93
C ARG A 482 -9.99 13.03 -6.97
N LYS A 483 -8.74 13.42 -7.28
CA LYS A 483 -8.41 14.39 -8.34
C LYS A 483 -8.27 13.76 -9.73
N THR A 484 -7.89 12.49 -9.82
CA THR A 484 -7.68 11.76 -11.08
C THR A 484 -8.38 10.41 -11.05
N LYS A 485 -8.72 9.87 -12.24
CA LYS A 485 -9.36 8.55 -12.34
C LYS A 485 -8.45 7.39 -11.91
N SER A 486 -7.12 7.58 -11.91
CA SER A 486 -6.17 6.56 -11.47
C SER A 486 -6.05 6.44 -9.95
N THR A 487 -6.40 7.47 -9.19
CA THR A 487 -6.38 7.42 -7.73
C THR A 487 -7.54 6.55 -7.24
N PRO A 488 -7.28 5.55 -6.35
CA PRO A 488 -8.33 4.74 -5.75
C PRO A 488 -9.26 5.61 -4.89
N THR A 489 -10.49 5.15 -4.70
CA THR A 489 -11.46 5.79 -3.81
C THR A 489 -12.41 4.73 -3.26
N ILE A 490 -13.20 5.13 -2.27
CA ILE A 490 -14.23 4.29 -1.68
C ILE A 490 -15.51 4.28 -2.53
N SER A 491 -16.29 3.19 -2.42
CA SER A 491 -17.58 3.09 -3.10
C SER A 491 -18.62 4.06 -2.50
N ARG A 492 -19.60 4.46 -3.32
CA ARG A 492 -20.70 5.35 -2.89
C ARG A 492 -21.50 4.75 -1.72
N ALA A 493 -21.71 3.44 -1.76
CA ALA A 493 -22.45 2.72 -0.72
C ALA A 493 -21.69 2.71 0.61
N PHE A 494 -20.36 2.54 0.58
CA PHE A 494 -19.53 2.60 1.79
C PHE A 494 -19.49 4.03 2.35
N ARG A 495 -19.33 5.04 1.49
CA ARG A 495 -19.38 6.46 1.88
C ARG A 495 -20.67 6.82 2.64
N ASN A 496 -21.82 6.31 2.20
CA ASN A 496 -23.12 6.56 2.85
C ASN A 496 -23.29 5.94 4.25
N ARG A 497 -22.38 5.07 4.71
CA ARG A 497 -22.36 4.60 6.09
C ARG A 497 -21.84 5.66 7.06
N PHE A 498 -21.04 6.59 6.55
CA PHE A 498 -20.55 7.74 7.30
C PHE A 498 -21.47 8.95 7.14
N THR A 499 -21.32 9.89 8.05
CA THR A 499 -21.73 11.27 7.85
C THR A 499 -20.51 12.01 7.32
N SER A 500 -20.55 12.34 6.03
CA SER A 500 -19.47 13.05 5.36
C SER A 500 -19.49 14.52 5.74
N VAL A 501 -18.33 15.03 6.17
CA VAL A 501 -18.10 16.44 6.48
C VAL A 501 -16.88 16.89 5.68
N LEU A 502 -17.05 17.93 4.85
CA LEU A 502 -15.93 18.50 4.11
C LEU A 502 -15.11 19.39 5.04
N PHE A 503 -13.80 19.21 5.04
CA PHE A 503 -12.91 20.14 5.71
C PHE A 503 -12.94 21.51 4.98
N PRO A 504 -13.12 22.63 5.70
CA PRO A 504 -13.25 23.94 5.09
C PRO A 504 -11.92 24.43 4.50
N GLU A 505 -11.97 25.26 3.47
CA GLU A 505 -10.80 26.01 3.01
C GLU A 505 -10.49 27.14 4.00
N LEU A 506 -9.34 27.06 4.66
CA LEU A 506 -8.89 27.99 5.71
C LEU A 506 -7.97 29.11 5.22
N GLU A 507 -7.75 29.22 3.92
CA GLU A 507 -6.66 30.00 3.35
C GLU A 507 -7.08 31.41 2.88
N ASP A 508 -8.24 31.91 3.32
CA ASP A 508 -8.49 33.34 3.19
C ASP A 508 -7.61 34.13 4.17
N ASN A 509 -7.26 35.35 3.79
CA ASN A 509 -6.32 36.17 4.54
C ASN A 509 -6.78 36.39 6.00
N ALA A 510 -8.08 36.60 6.22
CA ALA A 510 -8.63 36.82 7.56
C ALA A 510 -8.48 35.57 8.44
N THR A 511 -8.83 34.39 7.93
CA THR A 511 -8.72 33.11 8.64
C THR A 511 -7.27 32.74 8.93
N LEU A 512 -6.36 32.93 7.97
CA LEU A 512 -4.92 32.66 8.18
C LEU A 512 -4.33 33.59 9.24
N GLN A 513 -4.71 34.87 9.23
CA GLN A 513 -4.30 35.80 10.28
C GLN A 513 -4.86 35.40 11.64
N GLU A 514 -6.12 34.97 11.74
CA GLU A 514 -6.72 34.49 12.99
C GLU A 514 -5.96 33.26 13.53
N ILE A 515 -5.64 32.29 12.68
CA ILE A 515 -4.84 31.11 13.04
C ILE A 515 -3.42 31.50 13.48
N LEU A 516 -2.74 32.39 12.75
CA LEU A 516 -1.40 32.84 13.10
C LEU A 516 -1.41 33.67 14.39
N ASN A 517 -2.39 34.55 14.57
CA ASN A 517 -2.59 35.35 15.77
C ASN A 517 -2.91 34.50 17.00
N PHE A 518 -3.39 33.28 16.85
CA PHE A 518 -3.50 32.37 17.99
C PHE A 518 -2.11 32.03 18.56
N TYR A 519 -1.10 31.87 17.70
CA TYR A 519 0.23 31.42 18.09
C TYR A 519 1.28 32.54 18.20
N LEU A 520 1.19 33.55 17.34
CA LEU A 520 2.10 34.70 17.28
C LEU A 520 1.38 35.95 17.78
N PRO A 521 2.09 36.96 18.30
CA PRO A 521 1.49 38.25 18.64
C PRO A 521 0.89 38.92 17.40
N GLU A 522 -0.21 39.65 17.60
CA GLU A 522 -0.82 40.44 16.52
C GLU A 522 0.15 41.49 15.99
N GLY A 523 0.16 41.71 14.67
CA GLY A 523 1.00 42.73 14.05
C GLY A 523 1.34 42.45 12.60
N ASP A 524 2.21 43.30 12.06
CA ASP A 524 2.56 43.34 10.63
C ASP A 524 3.22 42.05 10.11
N LEU A 525 3.95 41.33 10.98
CA LEU A 525 4.56 40.04 10.63
C LEU A 525 3.50 39.00 10.24
N VAL A 526 2.41 38.88 11.00
CA VAL A 526 1.35 37.90 10.75
C VAL A 526 0.64 38.20 9.44
N SER A 527 0.30 39.47 9.20
CA SER A 527 -0.31 39.93 7.95
C SER A 527 0.57 39.62 6.74
N LYS A 528 1.87 39.93 6.81
CA LYS A 528 2.84 39.67 5.73
C LYS A 528 3.06 38.18 5.47
N MET A 529 3.05 37.34 6.51
CA MET A 529 3.13 35.89 6.36
C MET A 529 1.91 35.32 5.62
N ALA A 530 0.70 35.76 6.00
CA ALA A 530 -0.54 35.34 5.35
C ALA A 530 -0.61 35.81 3.89
N GLU A 531 -0.27 37.07 3.61
CA GLU A 531 -0.22 37.63 2.25
C GLU A 531 0.79 36.90 1.35
N PHE A 532 1.99 36.61 1.88
CA PHE A 532 3.00 35.84 1.15
C PHE A 532 2.50 34.44 0.81
N HIS A 533 1.90 33.74 1.77
CA HIS A 533 1.36 32.39 1.57
C HIS A 533 0.33 32.36 0.44
N ILE A 534 -0.65 33.26 0.48
CA ILE A 534 -1.70 33.37 -0.56
C ILE A 534 -1.08 33.67 -1.92
N LYS A 535 -0.12 34.59 -1.98
CA LYS A 535 0.54 34.99 -3.24
C LYS A 535 1.32 33.84 -3.88
N ILE A 536 2.13 33.12 -3.10
CA ILE A 536 2.90 31.97 -3.62
C ILE A 536 1.97 30.86 -4.08
N LYS A 537 0.88 30.61 -3.35
CA LYS A 537 -0.13 29.64 -3.76
C LYS A 537 -0.78 30.01 -5.09
N ASP A 538 -1.17 31.27 -5.28
CA ASP A 538 -1.74 31.75 -6.54
C ASP A 538 -0.76 31.61 -7.71
N LEU A 539 0.52 31.95 -7.51
CA LEU A 539 1.58 31.76 -8.52
C LEU A 539 1.78 30.28 -8.89
N SER A 540 1.69 29.40 -7.91
CA SER A 540 1.81 27.96 -8.13
C SER A 540 0.58 27.40 -8.87
N LYS A 541 -0.64 27.81 -8.49
CA LYS A 541 -1.89 27.45 -9.20
C LYS A 541 -1.89 27.92 -10.65
N LYS A 542 -1.38 29.13 -10.92
CA LYS A 542 -1.20 29.68 -12.28
C LYS A 542 -0.05 29.04 -13.07
N ARG A 543 0.68 28.09 -12.47
CA ARG A 543 1.89 27.45 -13.02
C ARG A 543 2.97 28.45 -13.46
N THR A 544 3.01 29.62 -12.81
CA THR A 544 4.12 30.57 -12.98
C THR A 544 5.38 30.03 -12.29
N ILE A 545 5.20 29.30 -11.20
CA ILE A 545 6.23 28.50 -10.51
C ILE A 545 5.88 27.02 -10.71
N GLY A 546 6.85 26.18 -11.04
CA GLY A 546 6.68 24.76 -11.34
C GLY A 546 6.16 24.49 -12.76
N SER A 547 6.46 25.39 -13.70
CA SER A 547 5.97 25.30 -15.09
C SER A 547 6.48 24.05 -15.82
N ALA A 548 7.70 23.61 -15.52
CA ALA A 548 8.35 22.44 -16.10
C ALA A 548 7.96 21.11 -15.44
N ASN A 549 7.31 21.12 -14.27
CA ASN A 549 6.94 19.90 -13.56
C ASN A 549 5.62 19.33 -14.09
N LEU A 550 5.48 18.01 -14.08
CA LEU A 550 4.22 17.32 -14.40
C LEU A 550 3.08 17.77 -13.48
N MET A 551 3.36 17.89 -12.17
CA MET A 551 2.44 18.38 -11.15
C MET A 551 2.90 19.76 -10.63
N PRO A 552 1.98 20.69 -10.33
CA PRO A 552 2.34 21.94 -9.69
C PRO A 552 2.88 21.68 -8.27
N TYR A 553 3.72 22.58 -7.76
CA TYR A 553 4.05 22.59 -6.34
C TYR A 553 2.79 22.83 -5.52
N THR A 554 2.72 22.27 -4.32
CA THR A 554 1.58 22.47 -3.41
C THR A 554 2.09 23.11 -2.14
N PHE A 555 1.50 24.27 -1.82
CA PHE A 555 1.77 25.00 -0.59
C PHE A 555 0.46 25.10 0.19
N GLY A 556 0.41 24.45 1.35
CA GLY A 556 -0.77 24.37 2.20
C GLY A 556 -0.52 24.93 3.59
N LEU A 557 -1.51 24.76 4.47
CA LEU A 557 -1.44 25.26 5.85
C LEU A 557 -0.22 24.72 6.61
N SER A 558 0.20 23.49 6.35
CA SER A 558 1.36 22.87 6.98
C SER A 558 2.66 23.64 6.74
N ASN A 559 2.86 24.25 5.55
CA ASN A 559 4.02 25.11 5.28
C ASN A 559 4.01 26.36 6.18
N LEU A 560 2.83 26.97 6.34
CA LEU A 560 2.66 28.16 7.16
C LEU A 560 2.87 27.85 8.66
N LEU A 561 2.36 26.71 9.14
CA LEU A 561 2.58 26.25 10.51
C LEU A 561 4.05 25.94 10.79
N GLN A 562 4.77 25.30 9.85
CA GLN A 562 6.22 25.08 9.96
C GLN A 562 7.00 26.39 10.04
N TRP A 563 6.63 27.39 9.23
CA TRP A 563 7.25 28.72 9.27
C TRP A 563 7.02 29.38 10.63
N LYS A 564 5.78 29.33 11.12
CA LYS A 564 5.40 29.82 12.45
C LYS A 564 6.13 29.10 13.59
N ASP A 565 6.28 27.78 13.53
CA ASP A 565 7.00 27.00 14.55
C ASP A 565 8.49 27.37 14.60
N HIS A 566 9.10 27.63 13.44
CA HIS A 566 10.47 28.11 13.38
C HIS A 566 10.63 29.47 14.07
N ILE A 567 9.69 30.40 13.87
CA ILE A 567 9.69 31.71 14.55
C ILE A 567 9.53 31.50 16.06
N LEU A 568 8.54 30.74 16.51
CA LEU A 568 8.31 30.46 17.94
C LEU A 568 9.53 29.84 18.63
N ARG A 569 10.25 28.97 17.93
CA ARG A 569 11.39 28.25 18.50
C ARG A 569 12.63 29.13 18.67
N TYR A 570 12.91 30.00 17.70
CA TYR A 570 14.18 30.72 17.61
C TYR A 570 14.10 32.22 17.89
N ALA A 571 12.93 32.85 17.83
CA ALA A 571 12.81 34.27 18.17
C ALA A 571 12.99 34.46 19.69
N ASP A 572 13.85 35.41 20.04
CA ASP A 572 14.22 35.77 21.40
C ASP A 572 14.38 37.30 21.49
N GLU A 573 14.11 37.84 22.68
CA GLU A 573 14.19 39.27 22.99
C GLU A 573 15.61 39.82 22.82
N SER A 574 16.63 38.97 23.01
CA SER A 574 18.05 39.30 22.86
C SER A 574 18.47 39.70 21.42
N LEU A 575 17.68 39.35 20.41
CA LEU A 575 18.01 39.50 18.98
C LEU A 575 17.55 40.83 18.36
N GLY A 576 16.67 41.58 19.03
CA GLY A 576 16.12 42.84 18.53
C GLY A 576 15.33 42.70 17.21
N LYS A 577 15.12 43.82 16.50
CA LYS A 577 14.26 43.86 15.30
C LYS A 577 14.89 43.16 14.08
N GLU A 578 16.18 43.35 13.85
CA GLU A 578 16.87 42.77 12.69
C GLU A 578 17.00 41.25 12.80
N GLY A 579 17.22 40.70 14.00
CA GLY A 579 17.28 39.26 14.21
C GLY A 579 15.93 38.55 14.03
N LEU A 580 14.80 39.18 14.40
CA LEU A 580 13.48 38.60 14.13
C LEU A 580 13.22 38.47 12.61
N ARG A 581 13.59 39.50 11.84
CA ARG A 581 13.45 39.48 10.38
C ARG A 581 14.30 38.36 9.76
N GLU A 582 15.54 38.19 10.21
CA GLU A 582 16.42 37.13 9.72
C GLU A 582 15.87 35.74 10.04
N ILE A 583 15.34 35.53 11.26
CA ILE A 583 14.71 34.26 11.65
C ILE A 583 13.46 33.98 10.82
N ALA A 584 12.59 34.98 10.64
CA ALA A 584 11.40 34.85 9.81
C ALA A 584 11.79 34.55 8.36
N LEU A 585 12.78 35.24 7.80
CA LEU A 585 13.27 34.96 6.45
C LEU A 585 13.80 33.52 6.33
N ARG A 586 14.64 33.09 7.28
CA ARG A 586 15.17 31.72 7.32
C ARG A 586 14.07 30.67 7.39
N GLY A 587 13.06 30.88 8.25
CA GLY A 587 11.90 29.99 8.37
C GLY A 587 11.10 29.90 7.07
N GLY A 588 10.86 31.03 6.41
CA GLY A 588 10.17 31.07 5.12
C GLY A 588 10.95 30.37 4.01
N LYS A 589 12.28 30.53 3.96
CA LYS A 589 13.14 29.79 3.01
C LYS A 589 13.06 28.28 3.24
N ILE A 590 13.10 27.82 4.50
CA ILE A 590 12.98 26.40 4.84
C ILE A 590 11.60 25.84 4.46
N ALA A 591 10.53 26.55 4.80
CA ALA A 591 9.16 26.08 4.60
C ALA A 591 8.68 26.13 3.14
N TYR A 592 9.24 27.01 2.30
CA TYR A 592 8.79 27.21 0.91
C TYR A 592 9.91 27.01 -0.11
N SER A 593 10.98 27.80 -0.05
CA SER A 593 12.05 27.82 -1.06
C SER A 593 12.70 26.45 -1.27
N ASN A 594 12.97 25.72 -0.18
CA ASN A 594 13.63 24.41 -0.23
C ASN A 594 12.80 23.30 -0.88
N GLN A 595 11.49 23.50 -1.09
CA GLN A 595 10.62 22.55 -1.79
C GLN A 595 10.68 22.71 -3.32
N VAL A 596 11.23 23.82 -3.82
CA VAL A 596 11.34 24.12 -5.25
C VAL A 596 12.63 23.53 -5.80
N SER A 597 12.51 22.62 -6.76
CA SER A 597 13.65 21.93 -7.39
C SER A 597 14.43 22.82 -8.37
N ASP A 598 13.75 23.68 -9.13
CA ASP A 598 14.39 24.58 -10.09
C ASP A 598 15.14 25.74 -9.40
N PRO A 599 16.45 25.93 -9.67
CA PRO A 599 17.23 26.99 -9.02
C PRO A 599 16.81 28.43 -9.40
N GLY A 600 16.25 28.65 -10.59
CA GLY A 600 15.81 29.97 -11.05
C GLY A 600 14.51 30.38 -10.38
N GLU A 601 13.53 29.48 -10.36
CA GLU A 601 12.26 29.65 -9.66
C GLU A 601 12.47 29.81 -8.15
N ARG A 602 13.42 29.05 -7.57
CA ARG A 602 13.81 29.18 -6.16
C ARG A 602 14.30 30.59 -5.83
N LYS A 603 15.19 31.15 -6.65
CA LYS A 603 15.69 32.53 -6.46
C LYS A 603 14.59 33.57 -6.55
N GLU A 604 13.64 33.40 -7.47
CA GLU A 604 12.51 34.33 -7.57
C GLU A 604 11.59 34.25 -6.35
N LEU A 605 11.32 33.05 -5.83
CA LEU A 605 10.54 32.86 -4.60
C LEU A 605 11.22 33.54 -3.41
N GLU A 606 12.55 33.37 -3.27
CA GLU A 606 13.32 34.06 -2.22
C GLU A 606 13.26 35.59 -2.35
N ARG A 607 13.31 36.12 -3.58
CA ARG A 607 13.16 37.57 -3.83
C ARG A 607 11.78 38.07 -3.40
N ILE A 608 10.71 37.33 -3.71
CA ILE A 608 9.35 37.65 -3.29
C ILE A 608 9.22 37.61 -1.76
N LEU A 609 9.83 36.63 -1.10
CA LEU A 609 9.84 36.49 0.35
C LEU A 609 10.57 37.65 1.03
N GLU A 610 11.77 38.00 0.56
CA GLU A 610 12.57 39.12 1.08
C GLU A 610 11.85 40.47 0.94
N PHE A 611 11.16 40.67 -0.19
CA PHE A 611 10.33 41.85 -0.42
C PHE A 611 9.12 41.88 0.51
N SER A 612 8.42 40.75 0.68
CA SER A 612 7.21 40.67 1.52
C SER A 612 7.52 40.93 2.99
N LEU A 613 8.70 40.55 3.47
CA LEU A 613 9.17 40.78 4.84
C LEU A 613 9.93 42.12 5.02
N SER A 614 9.94 43.00 4.01
CA SER A 614 10.56 44.32 4.14
C SER A 614 9.68 45.28 4.96
N GLY A 615 10.30 46.11 5.81
CA GLY A 615 9.59 47.13 6.60
C GLY A 615 8.64 46.61 7.68
N ILE A 616 8.98 45.50 8.36
CA ILE A 616 8.18 44.98 9.48
C ILE A 616 8.32 45.88 10.71
N GLU A 617 7.20 46.36 11.24
CA GLU A 617 7.15 47.06 12.52
C GLU A 617 6.88 46.09 13.68
N ILE A 618 7.73 46.12 14.71
CA ILE A 618 7.59 45.31 15.92
C ILE A 618 7.04 46.21 17.04
N VAL A 619 5.90 45.81 17.59
CA VAL A 619 5.24 46.45 18.74
C VAL A 619 6.08 46.21 20.01
N SER A 620 6.06 47.14 20.97
CA SER A 620 6.92 47.10 22.18
C SER A 620 6.81 45.80 22.98
N ASP A 621 5.62 45.19 23.02
CA ASP A 621 5.32 44.05 23.90
C ASP A 621 5.34 42.71 23.14
N PHE A 622 5.85 42.70 21.90
CA PHE A 622 5.82 41.53 21.02
C PHE A 622 6.52 40.32 21.64
N PHE A 623 7.75 40.47 22.13
CA PHE A 623 8.53 39.34 22.66
C PHE A 623 7.96 38.80 23.97
N GLN A 624 7.45 39.66 24.85
CA GLN A 624 6.76 39.24 26.06
C GLN A 624 5.50 38.42 25.73
N THR A 625 4.68 38.91 24.79
CA THR A 625 3.48 38.21 24.32
C THR A 625 3.84 36.89 23.61
N LEU A 626 4.94 36.87 22.86
CA LEU A 626 5.45 35.67 22.18
C LEU A 626 5.87 34.61 23.19
N GLU A 627 6.56 34.99 24.26
CA GLU A 627 7.02 34.07 25.30
C GLU A 627 5.86 33.46 26.09
N ASP A 628 4.80 34.24 26.35
CA ASP A 628 3.57 33.72 26.97
C ASP A 628 2.79 32.77 26.06
N LYS A 629 2.76 33.03 24.74
CA LYS A 629 2.17 32.09 23.76
C LYS A 629 3.04 30.84 23.56
N LYS A 630 4.36 30.98 23.66
CA LYS A 630 5.32 29.86 23.58
C LYS A 630 5.04 28.81 24.66
N LYS A 631 4.73 29.25 25.89
CA LYS A 631 4.32 28.38 27.03
C LYS A 631 3.03 27.58 26.76
N LYS A 632 2.15 28.07 25.89
CA LYS A 632 0.86 27.41 25.54
C LYS A 632 0.95 26.47 24.34
N THR A 633 1.95 26.63 23.48
CA THR A 633 1.96 26.07 22.13
C THR A 633 3.00 24.98 21.93
N LEU A 634 4.18 25.14 22.52
CA LEU A 634 5.19 24.10 22.44
C LEU A 634 4.79 23.03 23.44
N THR A 635 4.36 21.88 22.94
CA THR A 635 4.40 20.63 23.70
C THR A 635 5.75 20.61 24.40
N PRO A 636 5.82 20.49 25.75
CA PRO A 636 7.09 20.18 26.37
C PRO A 636 7.59 18.97 25.60
N SER A 637 8.80 19.07 25.03
CA SER A 637 9.41 17.91 24.41
C SER A 637 9.27 16.83 25.46
N THR A 638 8.48 15.79 25.17
CA THR A 638 8.48 14.61 26.00
C THR A 638 9.95 14.27 26.07
N GLU A 639 10.54 14.45 27.25
CA GLU A 639 11.67 13.67 27.68
C GLU A 639 11.12 12.24 27.72
N ILE A 640 10.88 11.69 26.54
CA ILE A 640 11.24 10.32 26.29
C ILE A 640 12.67 10.36 26.78
N GLU A 641 12.91 9.76 27.95
CA GLU A 641 14.20 9.17 28.23
C GLU A 641 14.47 8.32 26.99
N LYS A 642 15.09 8.95 25.99
CA LYS A 642 15.86 8.24 25.02
C LYS A 642 16.89 7.64 25.94
N LYS A 643 16.63 6.39 26.38
CA LYS A 643 17.68 5.46 26.74
C LYS A 643 18.76 5.79 25.74
N ARG A 644 19.87 6.37 26.20
CA ARG A 644 20.99 6.72 25.33
C ARG A 644 21.37 5.39 24.69
N TRP A 645 20.82 5.13 23.50
CA TRP A 645 21.07 3.88 22.78
C TRP A 645 22.55 3.81 22.39
N TRP A 646 23.19 4.98 22.45
CA TRP A 646 24.57 5.27 22.17
C TRP A 646 25.19 6.02 23.36
N ASP A 647 26.22 5.45 23.95
CA ASP A 647 27.09 6.10 24.94
C ASP A 647 28.44 6.38 24.26
N PRO A 648 28.85 7.66 24.10
CA PRO A 648 30.11 8.01 23.45
C PRO A 648 31.36 7.43 24.12
N GLU A 649 31.31 7.16 25.44
CA GLU A 649 32.43 6.60 26.19
C GLU A 649 32.64 5.10 25.86
N LEU A 650 31.56 4.35 25.65
CA LEU A 650 31.58 2.91 25.32
C LEU A 650 32.00 2.64 23.86
N HIS A 651 32.13 3.69 23.04
CA HIS A 651 32.58 3.63 21.66
C HIS A 651 33.89 4.39 21.41
N LYS A 652 34.60 4.82 22.47
CA LYS A 652 35.97 5.32 22.35
C LYS A 652 36.86 4.22 21.80
N ARG A 653 37.51 4.50 20.67
CA ARG A 653 38.51 3.61 20.07
C ARG A 653 39.88 3.94 20.62
N GLU A 654 40.66 2.92 20.94
CA GLU A 654 42.05 3.11 21.31
C GLU A 654 42.83 3.71 20.11
N PRO A 655 43.52 4.85 20.25
CA PRO A 655 44.11 5.58 19.12
C PRO A 655 45.17 4.82 18.32
N LEU A 656 45.84 3.84 18.95
CA LEU A 656 46.96 3.10 18.36
C LEU A 656 46.53 1.77 17.74
N THR A 657 45.40 1.21 18.17
CA THR A 657 44.95 -0.15 17.80
C THR A 657 43.62 -0.14 17.05
N GLY A 658 42.83 0.93 17.16
CA GLY A 658 41.53 1.07 16.48
C GLY A 658 40.41 0.21 17.07
N LYS A 659 40.68 -0.58 18.11
CA LYS A 659 39.72 -1.48 18.77
C LYS A 659 38.73 -0.70 19.63
N ALA A 660 37.47 -1.14 19.61
CA ALA A 660 36.42 -0.69 20.53
C ALA A 660 36.10 -1.85 21.47
N GLU A 661 35.95 -1.57 22.78
CA GLU A 661 35.98 -2.64 23.78
C GLU A 661 34.67 -3.45 23.87
N LEU A 662 33.47 -2.87 23.80
CA LEU A 662 32.19 -3.62 23.92
C LEU A 662 30.97 -2.94 23.25
N LYS A 663 29.92 -3.71 22.92
CA LYS A 663 28.56 -3.18 22.62
C LYS A 663 27.81 -2.84 23.91
N ASN A 664 26.88 -1.87 23.86
CA ASN A 664 25.90 -1.59 24.95
C ASN A 664 25.07 -2.82 25.37
N SER A 665 25.04 -3.88 24.55
CA SER A 665 24.33 -5.13 24.82
C SER A 665 25.20 -6.24 25.48
N GLY A 666 26.48 -5.96 25.80
CA GLY A 666 27.40 -6.95 26.37
C GLY A 666 27.82 -8.10 25.43
N ARG A 667 27.60 -7.96 24.11
CA ARG A 667 28.04 -8.93 23.08
C ARG A 667 29.32 -8.43 22.40
N GLU A 668 30.18 -9.36 22.01
CA GLU A 668 31.40 -9.07 21.24
C GLU A 668 31.08 -8.41 19.89
N LEU A 669 31.97 -7.53 19.42
CA LEU A 669 31.90 -6.90 18.11
C LEU A 669 32.17 -7.94 17.02
N ARG A 670 31.33 -7.98 15.97
CA ARG A 670 31.59 -8.85 14.82
C ARG A 670 32.77 -8.30 14.04
N GLU A 671 33.74 -9.16 13.75
CA GLU A 671 34.95 -8.82 13.01
C GLU A 671 34.60 -8.54 11.53
N GLY A 672 35.22 -7.54 10.94
CA GLY A 672 35.02 -7.17 9.54
C GLY A 672 36.22 -7.48 8.65
N LEU A 673 36.05 -7.23 7.35
CA LEU A 673 36.99 -7.58 6.27
C LEU A 673 38.44 -7.14 6.55
N GLU A 674 39.37 -8.09 6.44
CA GLU A 674 40.80 -7.83 6.40
C GLU A 674 41.17 -7.31 4.99
N ILE A 675 41.44 -6.01 4.86
CA ILE A 675 41.98 -5.42 3.62
C ILE A 675 43.43 -5.08 3.90
N ASN A 676 44.36 -5.90 3.43
CA ASN A 676 45.79 -5.72 3.66
C ASN A 676 46.33 -4.55 2.81
N THR A 677 46.24 -3.31 3.33
CA THR A 677 46.88 -2.13 2.69
C THR A 677 48.13 -1.73 3.48
N PRO A 678 49.35 -2.01 2.99
CA PRO A 678 50.60 -1.78 3.73
C PRO A 678 50.88 -0.30 4.07
N GLU A 679 50.23 0.64 3.40
CA GLU A 679 50.47 2.08 3.53
C GLU A 679 49.63 2.77 4.61
N THR A 680 48.55 2.14 5.12
CA THR A 680 47.66 2.75 6.14
C THR A 680 47.70 2.07 7.51
N GLY A 681 48.49 1.01 7.68
CA GLY A 681 48.73 0.38 8.99
C GLY A 681 47.50 -0.26 9.66
N GLY A 682 46.39 -0.41 8.96
CA GLY A 682 45.19 -1.08 9.49
C GLY A 682 45.08 -2.49 8.95
N GLN A 683 45.26 -3.50 9.80
CA GLN A 683 45.04 -4.89 9.41
C GLN A 683 43.57 -5.31 9.47
N ARG A 684 42.67 -4.61 10.18
CA ARG A 684 41.27 -5.05 10.31
C ARG A 684 40.30 -3.90 10.48
N LYS A 685 39.16 -3.92 9.78
CA LYS A 685 38.04 -3.00 10.03
C LYS A 685 36.97 -3.73 10.85
N GLU A 686 36.57 -3.20 11.99
CA GLU A 686 35.54 -3.79 12.86
C GLU A 686 34.38 -2.78 13.09
N GLY A 687 33.13 -3.26 13.05
CA GLY A 687 31.92 -2.45 13.27
C GLY A 687 30.62 -3.08 12.72
N PRO A 688 29.43 -2.55 13.09
CA PRO A 688 28.13 -3.00 12.57
C PRO A 688 28.03 -2.92 11.05
N ASP A 689 28.71 -1.92 10.46
CA ASP A 689 28.76 -1.64 9.02
C ASP A 689 30.12 -2.01 8.41
N ALA A 690 30.81 -3.00 8.96
CA ALA A 690 32.10 -3.44 8.41
C ALA A 690 32.05 -3.87 6.93
N TRP A 691 30.85 -4.11 6.40
CA TRP A 691 30.57 -4.44 5.00
C TRP A 691 30.23 -3.22 4.14
N TYR A 692 29.79 -2.10 4.73
CA TYR A 692 29.28 -0.93 4.02
C TYR A 692 30.01 0.34 4.49
N GLY A 693 30.91 0.84 3.65
CA GLY A 693 31.68 2.06 3.91
C GLY A 693 30.89 3.38 3.85
N GLN A 694 29.63 3.41 4.29
CA GLN A 694 28.84 4.65 4.32
C GLN A 694 28.91 5.41 5.66
N GLU A 695 29.40 4.80 6.74
CA GLU A 695 29.43 5.44 8.08
C GLU A 695 30.82 5.82 8.63
N THR A 696 31.81 6.14 7.79
CA THR A 696 33.03 6.81 8.29
C THR A 696 32.82 8.33 8.44
N ARG A 697 31.93 8.75 9.35
CA ARG A 697 32.00 10.10 9.97
C ARG A 697 32.82 10.07 11.26
N GLY A 698 33.94 9.36 11.20
CA GLY A 698 34.77 9.05 12.37
C GLY A 698 36.13 9.72 12.39
N ASN A 699 36.40 10.73 11.55
CA ASN A 699 37.58 11.58 11.69
C ASN A 699 37.25 13.00 11.22
N MET A 700 37.50 13.99 12.09
CA MET A 700 37.36 15.43 11.81
C MET A 700 38.41 15.93 10.80
N GLY A 701 38.46 15.33 9.62
CA GLY A 701 39.26 15.81 8.49
C GLY A 701 38.44 16.75 7.63
N GLN A 702 38.89 18.01 7.48
CA GLN A 702 38.31 18.97 6.55
C GLN A 702 38.51 18.50 5.11
N GLY A 703 37.41 18.17 4.43
CA GLY A 703 37.35 17.95 2.99
C GLY A 703 35.88 17.98 2.55
N GLU A 704 35.54 18.80 1.56
CA GLU A 704 34.17 18.93 1.08
C GLU A 704 33.67 17.63 0.42
N PRO A 705 32.40 17.25 0.65
CA PRO A 705 31.81 16.07 0.05
C PRO A 705 31.36 16.40 -1.39
N ALA A 706 32.21 16.11 -2.37
CA ALA A 706 31.77 16.01 -3.76
C ALA A 706 31.03 14.68 -3.95
N GLY A 707 29.82 14.74 -4.51
CA GLY A 707 28.88 13.61 -4.59
C GLY A 707 29.47 12.35 -5.25
N GLY A 708 29.19 11.21 -4.61
CA GLY A 708 29.32 9.88 -5.19
C GLY A 708 30.75 9.36 -5.32
N GLY A 709 31.28 8.84 -4.21
CA GLY A 709 32.54 8.11 -4.16
C GLY A 709 33.23 8.33 -2.83
N GLY A 710 33.40 7.26 -2.06
CA GLY A 710 34.08 7.31 -0.77
C GLY A 710 35.44 8.02 -0.85
N ALA A 711 35.78 8.68 0.25
CA ALA A 711 37.00 9.45 0.44
C ALA A 711 38.28 8.72 -0.05
N TRP A 712 38.69 9.02 -1.28
CA TRP A 712 40.06 8.87 -1.78
C TRP A 712 40.37 10.13 -2.58
N GLY A 713 40.81 11.17 -1.87
CA GLY A 713 41.06 12.49 -2.44
C GLY A 713 42.17 12.50 -3.50
N TYR A 714 42.10 13.51 -4.37
CA TYR A 714 42.95 13.94 -5.49
C TYR A 714 44.48 13.70 -5.45
N ARG A 715 45.08 13.26 -4.32
CA ARG A 715 46.50 12.88 -4.24
C ARG A 715 46.82 11.56 -4.94
N THR A 716 45.82 10.73 -5.24
CA THR A 716 46.01 9.42 -5.86
C THR A 716 46.26 9.48 -7.37
N GLU A 717 45.86 10.51 -8.10
CA GLU A 717 46.06 10.49 -9.56
C GLU A 717 47.52 10.75 -9.95
N GLU A 718 48.22 11.62 -9.22
CA GLU A 718 49.67 11.86 -9.38
C GLU A 718 50.51 10.68 -8.85
N LEU A 719 50.12 10.11 -7.71
CA LEU A 719 50.72 8.88 -7.18
C LEU A 719 50.43 7.68 -8.09
N TYR A 720 49.27 7.60 -8.73
CA TYR A 720 48.89 6.57 -9.70
C TYR A 720 49.69 6.73 -11.00
N LYS A 721 49.87 7.96 -11.50
CA LYS A 721 50.77 8.25 -12.63
C LYS A 721 52.23 7.91 -12.30
N ALA A 722 52.70 8.20 -11.09
CA ALA A 722 54.04 7.83 -10.61
C ALA A 722 54.21 6.32 -10.33
N PHE A 723 53.13 5.64 -9.95
CA PHE A 723 53.07 4.19 -9.71
C PHE A 723 53.03 3.41 -11.03
N LEU A 724 52.27 3.87 -12.04
CA LEU A 724 52.27 3.34 -13.41
C LEU A 724 53.64 3.44 -14.08
N ALA A 725 54.51 4.35 -13.62
CA ALA A 725 55.86 4.51 -14.14
C ALA A 725 56.85 3.40 -13.69
N LYS A 726 56.49 2.53 -12.72
CA LYS A 726 57.35 1.41 -12.27
C LYS A 726 56.64 0.07 -12.47
N ARG A 727 57.18 -0.79 -13.36
CA ARG A 727 56.77 -2.20 -13.57
C ARG A 727 57.06 -3.06 -12.33
N ARG A 728 56.30 -2.88 -11.25
CA ARG A 728 56.35 -3.68 -10.02
C ARG A 728 55.11 -4.57 -9.93
N ILE A 729 55.27 -5.74 -9.30
CA ILE A 729 54.15 -6.62 -8.94
C ILE A 729 53.18 -5.80 -8.09
N LEU A 730 51.90 -5.86 -8.47
CA LEU A 730 50.81 -5.13 -7.84
C LEU A 730 50.35 -5.87 -6.57
N TRP A 731 49.70 -5.16 -5.65
CA TRP A 731 49.25 -5.73 -4.37
C TRP A 731 48.03 -6.64 -4.53
N GLU A 732 47.99 -7.73 -3.75
CA GLU A 732 46.86 -8.67 -3.70
C GLU A 732 45.67 -8.10 -2.93
N TYR A 733 44.50 -8.06 -3.59
CA TYR A 733 43.22 -7.79 -2.94
C TYR A 733 42.41 -9.09 -2.90
N THR A 734 42.00 -9.47 -1.70
CA THR A 734 41.26 -10.71 -1.44
C THR A 734 40.10 -10.42 -0.49
N ILE A 735 38.89 -10.86 -0.85
CA ILE A 735 37.72 -10.82 0.02
C ILE A 735 37.85 -11.99 1.00
N GLN A 736 38.13 -11.70 2.27
CA GLN A 736 38.31 -12.71 3.31
C GLN A 736 36.97 -13.07 3.99
N THR A 737 36.16 -13.86 3.29
CA THR A 737 34.95 -14.48 3.85
C THR A 737 34.85 -15.91 3.33
N SER A 738 34.31 -16.82 4.15
CA SER A 738 34.00 -18.17 3.69
C SER A 738 32.73 -18.17 2.82
N ILE A 739 32.57 -19.18 1.95
CA ILE A 739 31.32 -19.34 1.18
C ILE A 739 30.10 -19.45 2.09
N LYS A 740 30.25 -20.08 3.28
CA LYS A 740 29.20 -20.20 4.28
C LYS A 740 28.79 -18.84 4.84
N GLU A 741 29.74 -18.02 5.26
CA GLU A 741 29.46 -16.66 5.75
C GLU A 741 28.87 -15.77 4.66
N PHE A 742 29.36 -15.90 3.42
CA PHE A 742 28.82 -15.18 2.28
C PHE A 742 27.35 -15.54 2.04
N LYS A 743 27.02 -16.84 2.03
CA LYS A 743 25.63 -17.32 1.94
C LYS A 743 24.80 -16.99 3.17
N GLU A 744 25.36 -16.89 4.37
CA GLU A 744 24.59 -16.45 5.55
C GLU A 744 24.21 -14.96 5.46
N VAL A 745 25.10 -14.11 4.94
CA VAL A 745 24.87 -12.67 4.81
C VAL A 745 23.98 -12.35 3.61
N PHE A 746 24.21 -12.99 2.47
CA PHE A 746 23.52 -12.70 1.21
C PHE A 746 22.50 -13.77 0.80
N GLY A 747 22.27 -14.80 1.63
CA GLY A 747 21.49 -15.99 1.27
C GLY A 747 20.10 -15.69 0.77
N ARG A 748 19.35 -14.81 1.44
CA ARG A 748 18.00 -14.41 0.96
C ARG A 748 18.03 -13.76 -0.42
N SER A 749 19.04 -12.92 -0.68
CA SER A 749 19.18 -12.24 -1.97
C SER A 749 19.68 -13.20 -3.05
N LEU A 750 20.52 -14.17 -2.70
CA LEU A 750 20.95 -15.24 -3.60
C LEU A 750 19.79 -16.18 -3.94
N GLU A 751 19.01 -16.62 -2.94
CA GLU A 751 17.80 -17.45 -3.13
C GLU A 751 16.75 -16.73 -3.99
N GLU A 752 16.52 -15.44 -3.78
CA GLU A 752 15.60 -14.64 -4.60
C GLU A 752 16.09 -14.50 -6.04
N VAL A 753 17.39 -14.27 -6.23
CA VAL A 753 18.01 -14.25 -7.56
C VAL A 753 17.89 -15.61 -8.24
N GLU A 754 18.18 -16.68 -7.51
CA GLU A 754 18.12 -18.07 -7.98
C GLU A 754 16.72 -18.40 -8.48
N LEU A 755 15.69 -18.18 -7.65
CA LEU A 755 14.27 -18.38 -8.01
C LEU A 755 13.82 -17.52 -9.22
N ASN A 756 14.32 -16.29 -9.33
CA ASN A 756 13.96 -15.41 -10.45
C ASN A 756 14.61 -15.87 -11.76
N LEU A 757 15.82 -16.40 -11.68
CA LEU A 757 16.56 -16.90 -12.82
C LEU A 757 16.11 -18.31 -13.24
N GLU A 758 15.75 -19.20 -12.30
CA GLU A 758 15.16 -20.52 -12.56
C GLU A 758 13.90 -20.41 -13.45
N ARG A 759 13.01 -19.46 -13.12
CA ARG A 759 11.82 -19.14 -13.93
C ARG A 759 12.12 -18.75 -15.38
N LEU A 760 13.33 -18.29 -15.68
CA LEU A 760 13.73 -17.85 -17.03
C LEU A 760 14.27 -19.00 -17.89
N PHE A 761 14.72 -20.10 -17.27
CA PHE A 761 15.22 -21.30 -17.96
C PHE A 761 14.23 -22.48 -17.92
N ASP A 762 13.07 -22.30 -17.25
CA ASP A 762 11.97 -23.26 -17.25
C ASP A 762 11.55 -23.63 -18.70
N PRO A 763 11.53 -24.92 -19.07
CA PRO A 763 11.13 -25.33 -20.41
C PRO A 763 9.66 -24.95 -20.65
N GLU A 764 9.39 -24.24 -21.75
CA GLU A 764 8.01 -24.00 -22.20
C GLU A 764 7.27 -25.33 -22.33
N ILE A 765 6.15 -25.45 -21.62
CA ILE A 765 5.34 -26.67 -21.59
C ILE A 765 4.55 -26.75 -22.90
N ASP A 766 5.04 -27.56 -23.86
CA ASP A 766 4.29 -27.86 -25.08
C ASP A 766 3.20 -28.92 -24.77
N ILE A 767 1.97 -28.44 -24.61
CA ILE A 767 0.81 -29.29 -24.34
C ILE A 767 0.22 -29.78 -25.66
N ASN A 768 0.69 -30.93 -26.14
CA ASN A 768 0.13 -31.59 -27.32
C ASN A 768 -1.06 -32.47 -26.96
N ARG A 769 -2.26 -32.08 -27.43
CA ARG A 769 -3.52 -32.84 -27.23
C ARG A 769 -3.90 -33.58 -28.50
N MET A 770 -3.85 -34.92 -28.45
CA MET A 770 -4.33 -35.78 -29.53
C MET A 770 -5.42 -36.72 -29.04
N TYR A 771 -6.52 -36.77 -29.80
CA TYR A 771 -7.59 -37.76 -29.58
C TYR A 771 -7.19 -39.09 -30.22
N ARG A 772 -6.93 -40.11 -29.39
CA ARG A 772 -6.65 -41.48 -29.84
C ARG A 772 -7.58 -42.48 -29.19
N SER A 773 -7.74 -43.64 -29.83
CA SER A 773 -8.55 -44.76 -29.36
C SER A 773 -7.85 -45.65 -28.32
N GLU A 774 -6.58 -45.37 -27.97
CA GLU A 774 -5.79 -46.17 -27.03
C GLU A 774 -5.01 -45.26 -26.06
N GLY A 775 -5.13 -45.50 -24.74
CA GLY A 775 -4.44 -44.72 -23.70
C GLY A 775 -4.63 -45.29 -22.28
N SER A 776 -3.64 -45.09 -21.40
CA SER A 776 -3.57 -45.66 -20.05
C SER A 776 -4.20 -44.81 -18.93
N ARG A 777 -4.63 -43.58 -19.24
CA ARG A 777 -5.28 -42.68 -18.27
C ARG A 777 -6.76 -42.51 -18.64
N ILE A 778 -7.63 -42.95 -17.73
CA ILE A 778 -9.08 -43.00 -17.92
C ILE A 778 -9.69 -41.71 -17.36
N ASP A 779 -10.26 -40.87 -18.23
CA ASP A 779 -11.20 -39.84 -17.79
C ASP A 779 -12.50 -40.53 -17.35
N THR A 780 -12.71 -40.54 -16.03
CA THR A 780 -13.79 -41.28 -15.38
C THR A 780 -15.17 -40.82 -15.85
N ARG A 781 -15.34 -39.55 -16.25
CA ARG A 781 -16.62 -39.04 -16.77
C ARG A 781 -16.95 -39.59 -18.16
N LYS A 782 -15.95 -39.65 -19.06
CA LYS A 782 -16.13 -40.19 -20.41
C LYS A 782 -16.31 -41.71 -20.39
N TYR A 783 -15.63 -42.41 -19.49
CA TYR A 783 -15.80 -43.86 -19.29
C TYR A 783 -17.21 -44.22 -18.80
N ILE A 784 -17.77 -43.44 -17.85
CA ILE A 784 -19.15 -43.62 -17.37
C ILE A 784 -20.17 -43.33 -18.49
N SER A 785 -19.92 -42.31 -19.33
CA SER A 785 -20.76 -41.99 -20.48
C SER A 785 -20.74 -43.09 -21.56
N PHE A 786 -19.58 -43.70 -21.81
CA PHE A 786 -19.42 -44.85 -22.71
C PHE A 786 -20.16 -46.10 -22.20
N LEU A 787 -20.02 -46.45 -20.90
CA LEU A 787 -20.74 -47.57 -20.28
C LEU A 787 -22.26 -47.39 -20.31
N SER A 788 -22.75 -46.14 -20.34
CA SER A 788 -24.18 -45.82 -20.42
C SER A 788 -24.77 -45.89 -21.84
N GLY A 789 -23.94 -46.10 -22.88
CA GLY A 789 -24.37 -46.23 -24.28
C GLY A 789 -24.89 -44.94 -24.93
N LYS A 790 -24.67 -43.76 -24.32
CA LYS A 790 -25.27 -42.48 -24.73
C LYS A 790 -24.28 -41.42 -25.22
N GLY A 791 -23.02 -41.77 -25.47
CA GLY A 791 -21.96 -40.81 -25.84
C GLY A 791 -21.10 -41.24 -27.02
N ASP A 792 -20.49 -40.25 -27.68
CA ASP A 792 -19.57 -40.37 -28.80
C ASP A 792 -18.43 -41.36 -28.50
N SER A 793 -18.07 -42.22 -29.45
CA SER A 793 -17.23 -43.42 -29.21
C SER A 793 -15.74 -43.13 -28.98
N LYS A 794 -15.37 -41.89 -28.67
CA LYS A 794 -13.98 -41.44 -28.46
C LYS A 794 -13.77 -41.10 -26.98
N VAL A 795 -13.10 -42.00 -26.26
CA VAL A 795 -13.14 -42.03 -24.79
C VAL A 795 -11.96 -41.30 -24.12
N PHE A 796 -10.89 -40.92 -24.84
CA PHE A 796 -9.65 -40.47 -24.18
C PHE A 796 -8.99 -39.21 -24.80
N ASP A 797 -8.41 -38.39 -23.93
CA ASP A 797 -7.46 -37.32 -24.24
C ASP A 797 -6.09 -37.78 -23.70
N LYS A 798 -5.12 -38.05 -24.59
CA LYS A 798 -3.73 -38.20 -24.14
C LYS A 798 -3.14 -36.79 -24.18
N THR A 799 -3.18 -36.11 -23.03
CA THR A 799 -2.38 -34.92 -22.80
C THR A 799 -0.94 -35.38 -22.60
N THR A 800 -0.14 -35.30 -23.65
CA THR A 800 1.30 -35.43 -23.56
C THR A 800 1.84 -34.07 -23.18
N ILE A 801 2.33 -33.96 -21.95
CA ILE A 801 3.21 -32.86 -21.55
C ILE A 801 4.60 -33.35 -21.93
N ASP A 802 5.06 -32.95 -23.10
CA ASP A 802 6.46 -33.13 -23.44
C ASP A 802 7.22 -31.99 -22.76
N LYS A 803 7.84 -32.28 -21.61
CA LYS A 803 8.94 -31.46 -21.13
C LYS A 803 10.09 -31.74 -22.09
N ASP A 804 10.35 -30.80 -22.99
CA ASP A 804 11.42 -30.93 -23.96
C ASP A 804 12.76 -30.63 -23.27
N GLU A 805 13.21 -31.55 -22.41
CA GLU A 805 14.51 -31.50 -21.71
C GLU A 805 15.68 -31.50 -22.72
N GLU A 806 15.43 -31.82 -24.00
CA GLU A 806 16.43 -31.72 -25.07
C GLU A 806 16.57 -30.30 -25.67
N LYS A 807 15.70 -29.33 -25.34
CA LYS A 807 15.75 -27.96 -25.91
C LYS A 807 16.99 -27.15 -25.56
N LEU A 808 17.70 -27.49 -24.49
CA LEU A 808 18.94 -26.80 -24.08
C LEU A 808 20.21 -27.60 -24.44
N LYS A 809 20.04 -28.76 -25.07
CA LYS A 809 21.12 -29.69 -25.39
C LYS A 809 22.00 -29.12 -26.50
N GLY A 810 23.29 -28.94 -26.18
CA GLY A 810 24.26 -28.35 -27.10
C GLY A 810 24.38 -26.83 -27.01
N VAL A 811 23.73 -26.20 -26.02
CA VAL A 811 24.09 -24.85 -25.56
C VAL A 811 25.31 -24.94 -24.65
N GLU A 812 26.30 -24.09 -24.91
CA GLU A 812 27.45 -23.91 -24.01
C GLU A 812 27.67 -22.43 -23.69
N VAL A 813 27.98 -22.14 -22.43
CA VAL A 813 28.21 -20.76 -21.94
C VAL A 813 29.62 -20.59 -21.35
N ALA A 814 30.44 -19.71 -21.93
CA ALA A 814 31.76 -19.40 -21.41
C ALA A 814 31.80 -18.00 -20.78
N PHE A 815 32.13 -17.94 -19.48
CA PHE A 815 32.31 -16.70 -18.73
C PHE A 815 33.78 -16.29 -18.69
N LEU A 816 34.08 -15.08 -19.16
CA LEU A 816 35.39 -14.43 -19.04
C LEU A 816 35.30 -13.28 -18.04
N VAL A 817 35.91 -13.45 -16.87
CA VAL A 817 35.82 -12.51 -15.75
C VAL A 817 37.15 -11.75 -15.57
N SER A 818 37.12 -10.43 -15.76
CA SER A 818 38.29 -9.59 -15.53
C SER A 818 38.57 -9.42 -14.03
N LYS A 819 39.75 -9.84 -13.58
CA LYS A 819 40.21 -9.67 -12.19
C LYS A 819 41.22 -8.53 -12.05
N SER A 820 40.99 -7.45 -12.80
CA SER A 820 41.85 -6.28 -12.76
C SER A 820 41.57 -5.42 -11.51
N ARG A 821 42.62 -4.78 -10.97
CA ARG A 821 42.49 -3.83 -9.85
C ARG A 821 41.48 -2.71 -10.11
N ARG A 822 41.35 -2.24 -11.36
CA ARG A 822 40.43 -1.14 -11.70
C ARG A 822 38.97 -1.50 -11.42
N ILE A 823 38.66 -2.80 -11.52
CA ILE A 823 37.33 -3.35 -11.29
C ILE A 823 37.07 -3.62 -9.80
N PHE A 824 38.12 -3.71 -8.98
CA PHE A 824 38.00 -3.93 -7.54
C PHE A 824 37.38 -2.71 -6.82
N ASN A 825 36.06 -2.63 -6.94
CA ASN A 825 35.14 -1.88 -6.11
C ASN A 825 34.32 -2.94 -5.37
N PHE A 826 34.25 -2.84 -4.05
CA PHE A 826 33.58 -3.85 -3.21
C PHE A 826 32.18 -4.22 -3.72
N GLU A 827 31.39 -3.22 -4.12
CA GLU A 827 30.03 -3.40 -4.68
C GLU A 827 30.03 -4.25 -5.96
N TYR A 828 30.92 -3.96 -6.91
CA TYR A 828 30.99 -4.69 -8.18
C TYR A 828 31.62 -6.08 -8.00
N SER A 829 32.59 -6.23 -7.10
CA SER A 829 33.20 -7.53 -6.79
C SER A 829 32.19 -8.48 -6.12
N VAL A 830 31.39 -7.99 -5.17
CA VAL A 830 30.32 -8.77 -4.53
C VAL A 830 29.19 -9.09 -5.52
N ALA A 831 28.80 -8.12 -6.37
CA ALA A 831 27.81 -8.36 -7.42
C ALA A 831 28.27 -9.42 -8.43
N THR A 832 29.54 -9.36 -8.86
CA THR A 832 30.13 -10.33 -9.78
C THR A 832 30.18 -11.72 -9.14
N LEU A 833 30.60 -11.84 -7.87
CA LEU A 833 30.58 -13.11 -7.14
C LEU A 833 29.17 -13.70 -7.04
N SER A 834 28.19 -12.87 -6.66
CA SER A 834 26.79 -13.30 -6.53
C SER A 834 26.20 -13.75 -7.87
N ALA A 835 26.47 -13.00 -8.94
CA ALA A 835 26.01 -13.33 -10.28
C ALA A 835 26.65 -14.64 -10.79
N MET A 836 27.93 -14.86 -10.53
CA MET A 836 28.62 -16.08 -10.93
C MET A 836 28.13 -17.32 -10.17
N LEU A 837 27.90 -17.23 -8.86
CA LEU A 837 27.35 -18.35 -8.08
C LEU A 837 25.94 -18.71 -8.54
N SER A 838 25.07 -17.70 -8.69
CA SER A 838 23.68 -17.92 -9.10
C SER A 838 23.60 -18.47 -10.53
N SER A 839 24.38 -17.92 -11.46
CA SER A 839 24.42 -18.41 -12.84
C SER A 839 24.96 -19.84 -12.93
N ALA A 840 25.96 -20.19 -12.10
CA ALA A 840 26.52 -21.53 -12.09
C ALA A 840 25.51 -22.58 -11.59
N HIS A 841 24.76 -22.26 -10.53
CA HIS A 841 23.75 -23.18 -9.99
C HIS A 841 22.65 -23.50 -11.01
N ILE A 842 22.17 -22.46 -11.68
CA ILE A 842 21.03 -22.57 -12.61
C ILE A 842 21.43 -23.24 -13.92
N LEU A 843 22.60 -22.91 -14.46
CA LEU A 843 23.10 -23.57 -15.66
C LEU A 843 23.36 -25.06 -15.39
N ASP A 844 23.85 -25.42 -14.21
CA ASP A 844 24.03 -26.83 -13.80
C ASP A 844 22.69 -27.56 -13.62
N GLU A 845 21.70 -26.94 -12.96
CA GLU A 845 20.37 -27.51 -12.76
C GLU A 845 19.63 -27.80 -14.09
N HIS A 846 19.89 -27.01 -15.13
CA HIS A 846 19.32 -27.16 -16.46
C HIS A 846 20.21 -27.92 -17.46
N ASP A 847 21.23 -28.66 -16.99
CA ASP A 847 22.17 -29.44 -17.82
C ASP A 847 22.88 -28.63 -18.93
N VAL A 848 23.09 -27.32 -18.71
CA VAL A 848 23.83 -26.45 -19.62
C VAL A 848 25.30 -26.38 -19.24
N ASN A 849 26.16 -26.94 -20.09
CA ASN A 849 27.60 -26.89 -19.88
C ASN A 849 28.11 -25.44 -19.88
N PHE A 850 28.82 -25.06 -18.83
CA PHE A 850 29.45 -23.74 -18.73
C PHE A 850 30.92 -23.80 -18.34
N SER A 851 31.68 -22.74 -18.61
CA SER A 851 33.06 -22.58 -18.14
C SER A 851 33.27 -21.20 -17.56
N VAL A 852 34.20 -21.09 -16.61
CA VAL A 852 34.56 -19.81 -15.97
C VAL A 852 36.05 -19.64 -16.03
N THR A 853 36.50 -18.61 -16.74
CA THR A 853 37.91 -18.24 -16.85
C THR A 853 38.12 -16.82 -16.36
N ALA A 854 38.93 -16.66 -15.33
CA ALA A 854 39.37 -15.35 -14.87
C ALA A 854 40.63 -14.92 -15.63
N TYR A 855 40.73 -13.65 -15.98
CA TYR A 855 41.90 -13.11 -16.69
C TYR A 855 42.39 -11.80 -16.08
N SER A 856 43.71 -11.60 -16.12
CA SER A 856 44.37 -10.35 -15.76
C SER A 856 45.86 -10.37 -16.14
N ASP A 857 46.58 -9.25 -16.06
CA ASP A 857 48.06 -9.23 -16.06
C ASP A 857 48.56 -9.16 -14.61
N ARG A 858 48.76 -10.32 -13.96
CA ARG A 858 49.11 -10.41 -12.53
C ARG A 858 50.51 -9.83 -12.25
N MET A 859 51.43 -10.01 -13.20
CA MET A 859 52.82 -9.55 -13.04
C MET A 859 53.01 -8.08 -13.43
N ASN A 860 51.98 -7.43 -14.00
CA ASN A 860 52.00 -6.05 -14.48
C ASN A 860 53.19 -5.81 -15.43
N ARG A 861 53.45 -6.79 -16.31
CA ARG A 861 54.59 -6.78 -17.25
C ARG A 861 54.17 -6.49 -18.69
N LYS A 862 52.87 -6.59 -18.99
CA LYS A 862 52.24 -6.28 -20.28
C LYS A 862 52.78 -7.11 -21.45
N ASP A 863 53.33 -8.28 -21.15
CA ASP A 863 53.92 -9.23 -22.10
C ASP A 863 53.17 -10.57 -22.16
N ARG A 864 52.25 -10.83 -21.22
CA ARG A 864 51.43 -12.04 -21.17
C ARG A 864 50.08 -11.79 -20.50
N ILE A 865 49.08 -12.58 -20.86
CA ILE A 865 47.80 -12.66 -20.16
C ILE A 865 47.83 -13.88 -19.24
N ASP A 866 47.56 -13.69 -17.96
CA ASP A 866 47.40 -14.79 -17.02
C ASP A 866 45.93 -15.24 -17.05
N LEU A 867 45.67 -16.41 -17.63
CA LEU A 867 44.35 -17.06 -17.64
C LEU A 867 44.29 -18.07 -16.49
N VAL A 868 43.28 -17.91 -15.64
CA VAL A 868 42.98 -18.82 -14.54
C VAL A 868 41.65 -19.49 -14.86
N GLN A 869 41.72 -20.74 -15.31
CA GLN A 869 40.53 -21.57 -15.46
C GLN A 869 40.00 -21.91 -14.07
N VAL A 870 38.85 -21.34 -13.73
CA VAL A 870 38.16 -21.57 -12.46
C VAL A 870 37.32 -22.84 -12.55
N LYS A 871 36.60 -23.01 -13.66
CA LYS A 871 35.81 -24.21 -13.99
C LYS A 871 35.91 -24.49 -15.50
N ARG A 872 36.28 -25.71 -15.87
CA ARG A 872 36.35 -26.12 -17.29
C ARG A 872 35.01 -26.63 -17.82
N MET A 873 34.82 -26.58 -19.13
CA MET A 873 33.54 -26.95 -19.75
C MET A 873 33.13 -28.40 -19.43
N ASP A 874 34.11 -29.30 -19.30
CA ASP A 874 33.96 -30.73 -19.00
C ASP A 874 33.94 -31.10 -17.50
N GLU A 875 34.15 -30.14 -16.60
CA GLU A 875 34.10 -30.37 -15.15
C GLU A 875 32.66 -30.32 -14.62
N TYR A 876 32.29 -31.26 -13.74
CA TYR A 876 31.02 -31.22 -13.01
C TYR A 876 31.02 -30.11 -11.95
N PHE A 877 29.86 -29.50 -11.71
CA PHE A 877 29.69 -28.46 -10.69
C PHE A 877 29.05 -29.04 -9.42
N ASP A 878 29.89 -29.59 -8.53
CA ASP A 878 29.46 -30.05 -7.21
C ASP A 878 29.74 -29.00 -6.11
N SER A 879 29.30 -29.25 -4.87
CA SER A 879 29.52 -28.31 -3.75
C SER A 879 31.00 -28.02 -3.48
N LYS A 880 31.90 -28.94 -3.84
CA LYS A 880 33.35 -28.72 -3.70
C LYS A 880 33.85 -27.78 -4.79
N LYS A 881 33.38 -27.96 -6.04
CA LYS A 881 33.72 -27.07 -7.15
C LYS A 881 33.15 -25.67 -6.95
N GLU A 882 31.97 -25.56 -6.34
CA GLU A 882 31.39 -24.29 -5.92
C GLU A 882 32.31 -23.54 -4.94
N GLU A 883 32.84 -24.23 -3.92
CA GLU A 883 33.78 -23.65 -2.96
C GLU A 883 35.11 -23.25 -3.62
N GLU A 884 35.67 -24.11 -4.49
CA GLU A 884 36.87 -23.80 -5.27
C GLU A 884 36.68 -22.58 -6.19
N MET A 885 35.50 -22.48 -6.82
CA MET A 885 35.14 -21.37 -7.69
C MET A 885 35.01 -20.08 -6.89
N PHE A 886 34.36 -20.11 -5.74
CA PHE A 886 34.23 -18.98 -4.83
C PHE A 886 35.60 -18.50 -4.33
N ASP A 887 36.45 -19.40 -3.86
CA ASP A 887 37.80 -19.10 -3.39
C ASP A 887 38.69 -18.50 -4.48
N SER A 888 38.58 -19.04 -5.69
CA SER A 888 39.32 -18.52 -6.84
C SER A 888 38.82 -17.15 -7.27
N LEU A 889 37.52 -16.87 -7.25
CA LEU A 889 36.98 -15.56 -7.66
C LEU A 889 37.15 -14.47 -6.59
N ARG A 890 37.18 -14.82 -5.30
CA ARG A 890 37.29 -13.85 -4.20
C ARG A 890 38.72 -13.34 -3.95
N SER A 891 39.74 -14.08 -4.37
CA SER A 891 41.17 -13.78 -4.13
C SER A 891 41.83 -13.06 -5.30
N ASP A 892 43.13 -12.72 -5.25
CA ASP A 892 43.95 -12.44 -6.44
C ASP A 892 43.50 -11.27 -7.36
N TRP A 893 42.81 -10.24 -6.85
CA TRP A 893 42.41 -9.05 -7.62
C TRP A 893 43.55 -8.04 -7.85
N GLN A 894 44.71 -8.53 -8.26
CA GLN A 894 45.96 -7.75 -8.36
C GLN A 894 46.37 -7.36 -9.77
N GLY A 895 45.79 -7.93 -10.83
CA GLY A 895 46.31 -7.69 -12.17
C GLY A 895 45.94 -6.33 -12.77
N ASP A 896 46.72 -5.86 -13.77
CA ASP A 896 46.35 -4.70 -14.61
C ASP A 896 45.35 -5.13 -15.70
N SER A 897 44.64 -4.16 -16.28
CA SER A 897 43.75 -4.39 -17.42
C SER A 897 44.54 -4.85 -18.64
N ILE A 898 43.99 -5.81 -19.38
CA ILE A 898 44.58 -6.35 -20.60
C ILE A 898 43.82 -5.86 -21.83
N GLU A 899 44.35 -6.11 -23.03
CA GLU A 899 43.62 -5.88 -24.27
C GLU A 899 42.69 -7.07 -24.52
N GLU A 900 41.39 -6.92 -24.24
CA GLU A 900 40.46 -8.07 -24.26
C GLU A 900 40.28 -8.72 -25.63
N TYR A 901 40.64 -8.05 -26.74
CA TYR A 901 40.59 -8.66 -28.07
C TYR A 901 41.51 -9.89 -28.17
N GLN A 902 42.59 -9.92 -27.39
CA GLN A 902 43.55 -11.03 -27.36
C GLN A 902 42.91 -12.32 -26.81
N LEU A 903 41.88 -12.20 -25.96
CA LEU A 903 41.14 -13.35 -25.44
C LEU A 903 40.35 -14.05 -26.55
N LEU A 904 39.95 -13.32 -27.60
CA LEU A 904 39.16 -13.85 -28.70
C LEU A 904 40.01 -14.55 -29.77
N GLU A 905 41.33 -14.37 -29.75
CA GLU A 905 42.25 -15.03 -30.70
C GLU A 905 42.21 -16.57 -30.59
N GLN A 906 41.88 -17.10 -29.41
CA GLN A 906 41.73 -18.52 -29.14
C GLN A 906 40.31 -18.90 -28.70
N ILE A 907 39.29 -18.22 -29.23
CA ILE A 907 37.89 -18.43 -28.80
C ILE A 907 37.41 -19.88 -28.94
N GLU A 908 37.95 -20.61 -29.92
CA GLU A 908 37.62 -22.03 -30.15
C GLU A 908 38.01 -22.94 -28.98
N SER A 909 38.94 -22.50 -28.12
CA SER A 909 39.38 -23.27 -26.94
C SER A 909 38.41 -23.22 -25.76
N TYR A 910 37.46 -22.27 -25.75
CA TYR A 910 36.49 -22.14 -24.65
C TYR A 910 35.25 -23.02 -24.80
N PHE A 911 35.04 -23.63 -25.97
CA PHE A 911 33.84 -24.39 -26.30
C PHE A 911 34.21 -25.76 -26.86
N SER A 912 33.34 -26.74 -26.67
CA SER A 912 33.51 -28.04 -27.31
C SER A 912 33.28 -27.94 -28.83
N PRO A 913 33.86 -28.86 -29.63
CA PRO A 913 33.58 -28.97 -31.06
C PRO A 913 32.11 -29.28 -31.37
N GLU A 914 31.39 -29.89 -30.41
CA GLU A 914 30.04 -30.42 -30.57
C GLU A 914 28.94 -29.40 -30.19
N ALA A 915 29.31 -28.28 -29.57
CA ALA A 915 28.37 -27.23 -29.17
C ALA A 915 27.69 -26.55 -30.38
N GLN A 916 26.36 -26.54 -30.34
CA GLN A 916 25.50 -25.97 -31.38
C GLN A 916 25.33 -24.45 -31.22
N THR A 917 25.22 -23.99 -29.97
CA THR A 917 25.13 -22.56 -29.61
C THR A 917 26.22 -22.23 -28.61
N LYS A 918 27.10 -21.29 -28.97
CA LYS A 918 28.28 -20.90 -28.19
C LYS A 918 28.10 -19.47 -27.69
N ILE A 919 27.79 -19.30 -26.41
CA ILE A 919 27.57 -17.99 -25.78
C ILE A 919 28.79 -17.62 -24.96
N LEU A 920 29.41 -16.48 -25.27
CA LEU A 920 30.54 -15.94 -24.52
C LEU A 920 30.10 -14.68 -23.76
N VAL A 921 30.16 -14.75 -22.43
CA VAL A 921 29.85 -13.63 -21.53
C VAL A 921 31.15 -13.03 -21.03
N MET A 922 31.41 -11.76 -21.31
CA MET A 922 32.62 -11.07 -20.86
C MET A 922 32.28 -9.97 -19.86
N ILE A 923 32.85 -10.06 -18.66
CA ILE A 923 32.63 -9.11 -17.56
C ILE A 923 33.89 -8.27 -17.36
N SER A 924 33.83 -6.98 -17.68
CA SER A 924 34.96 -6.04 -17.60
C SER A 924 34.50 -4.58 -17.50
N ASP A 925 35.41 -3.65 -17.23
CA ASP A 925 35.16 -2.21 -17.40
C ASP A 925 35.43 -1.73 -18.85
N PHE A 926 35.94 -2.61 -19.72
CA PHE A 926 36.28 -2.40 -21.14
C PHE A 926 37.12 -1.15 -21.41
N ARG A 927 37.89 -0.72 -20.42
CA ARG A 927 38.83 0.39 -20.57
C ARG A 927 40.13 -0.15 -21.16
N GLY A 928 40.60 0.52 -22.21
CA GLY A 928 41.91 0.23 -22.78
C GLY A 928 43.03 0.47 -21.76
N GLN A 929 44.25 0.07 -22.13
CA GLN A 929 45.41 0.10 -21.23
C GLN A 929 45.71 1.49 -20.64
N ARG A 930 45.33 2.57 -21.34
CA ARG A 930 45.63 3.96 -20.95
C ARG A 930 44.43 4.73 -20.39
N GLY A 931 43.27 4.11 -20.22
CA GLY A 931 42.05 4.69 -19.63
C GLY A 931 41.88 6.19 -19.88
N LYS A 932 41.36 6.58 -21.04
CA LYS A 932 41.28 8.00 -21.43
C LYS A 932 40.16 8.74 -20.68
N THR A 933 40.28 10.07 -20.61
CA THR A 933 39.34 10.94 -19.88
C THR A 933 37.98 11.01 -20.58
N GLU A 934 37.96 11.05 -21.90
CA GLU A 934 36.75 11.14 -22.74
C GLU A 934 36.33 9.78 -23.31
N ILE A 935 35.04 9.48 -23.24
CA ILE A 935 34.45 8.20 -23.69
C ILE A 935 34.66 7.97 -25.19
N GLU A 936 34.48 9.00 -26.02
CA GLU A 936 34.64 8.90 -27.47
C GLU A 936 36.05 8.46 -27.87
N GLN A 937 37.07 8.98 -27.16
CA GLN A 937 38.46 8.62 -27.41
C GLN A 937 38.79 7.19 -26.97
N GLU A 938 38.06 6.67 -25.98
CA GLU A 938 38.19 5.31 -25.45
C GLU A 938 37.55 4.29 -26.40
N ILE A 939 36.35 4.59 -26.92
CA ILE A 939 35.67 3.77 -27.95
C ILE A 939 36.52 3.73 -29.23
N GLN A 940 37.12 4.86 -29.61
CA GLN A 940 37.97 4.94 -30.80
C GLN A 940 39.40 4.43 -30.59
N SER A 941 39.74 3.93 -29.39
CA SER A 941 41.06 3.37 -29.10
C SER A 941 41.36 2.19 -30.01
N ARG A 942 42.66 1.96 -30.26
CA ARG A 942 43.12 0.85 -31.12
C ARG A 942 42.62 -0.49 -30.59
N ASP A 943 42.62 -0.66 -29.27
CA ASP A 943 42.32 -1.91 -28.58
C ASP A 943 40.82 -2.22 -28.67
N ASN A 944 39.95 -1.24 -28.39
CA ASN A 944 38.51 -1.40 -28.50
C ASN A 944 38.02 -1.55 -29.96
N LYS A 945 38.67 -0.88 -30.92
CA LYS A 945 38.41 -1.10 -32.35
C LYS A 945 38.75 -2.53 -32.78
N ARG A 946 39.85 -3.09 -32.27
CA ARG A 946 40.23 -4.48 -32.53
C ARG A 946 39.28 -5.47 -31.88
N LEU A 947 38.89 -5.22 -30.63
CA LEU A 947 37.91 -6.04 -29.92
C LEU A 947 36.59 -6.10 -30.68
N LYS A 948 36.04 -4.95 -31.08
CA LYS A 948 34.82 -4.88 -31.90
C LYS A 948 34.96 -5.62 -33.23
N ALA A 949 36.12 -5.53 -33.89
CA ALA A 949 36.38 -6.23 -35.14
C ALA A 949 36.41 -7.76 -34.96
N GLU A 950 37.05 -8.26 -33.91
CA GLU A 950 37.07 -9.70 -33.59
C GLU A 950 35.69 -10.22 -33.18
N ILE A 951 34.92 -9.46 -32.39
CA ILE A 951 33.53 -9.80 -32.05
C ILE A 951 32.71 -9.96 -33.34
N LEU A 952 32.70 -8.96 -34.23
CA LEU A 952 31.94 -9.02 -35.50
C LEU A 952 32.38 -10.19 -36.40
N LYS A 953 33.69 -10.47 -36.46
CA LYS A 953 34.26 -11.58 -37.23
C LYS A 953 33.80 -12.93 -36.69
N HIS A 954 33.70 -13.09 -35.37
CA HIS A 954 33.28 -14.34 -34.74
C HIS A 954 31.75 -14.47 -34.61
N SER A 955 31.00 -13.37 -34.55
CA SER A 955 29.53 -13.40 -34.65
C SER A 955 29.05 -14.03 -35.95
N ASN A 956 29.78 -13.81 -37.06
CA ASN A 956 29.52 -14.46 -38.35
C ASN A 956 29.84 -15.97 -38.35
N LYS A 957 30.45 -16.51 -37.29
CA LYS A 957 30.82 -17.92 -37.11
C LYS A 957 30.00 -18.61 -36.01
N ASN A 958 28.78 -18.14 -35.75
CA ASN A 958 27.85 -18.70 -34.75
C ASN A 958 28.28 -18.54 -33.27
N TYR A 959 29.12 -17.56 -32.95
CA TYR A 959 29.39 -17.16 -31.56
C TYR A 959 28.48 -16.00 -31.15
N VAL A 960 27.82 -16.14 -30.01
CA VAL A 960 26.97 -15.10 -29.40
C VAL A 960 27.76 -14.41 -28.29
N PHE A 961 27.73 -13.08 -28.24
CA PHE A 961 28.56 -12.32 -27.31
C PHE A 961 27.71 -11.42 -26.42
N LEU A 962 27.89 -11.54 -25.10
CA LEU A 962 27.29 -10.66 -24.11
C LEU A 962 28.37 -9.88 -23.36
N GLY A 963 28.39 -8.55 -23.53
CA GLY A 963 29.32 -7.66 -22.84
C GLY A 963 28.71 -7.08 -21.56
N VAL A 964 29.24 -7.43 -20.39
CA VAL A 964 28.81 -6.88 -19.10
C VAL A 964 29.80 -5.80 -18.65
N GLY A 965 29.41 -4.54 -18.85
CA GLY A 965 30.21 -3.35 -18.56
C GLY A 965 30.08 -2.91 -17.11
N LEU A 966 31.20 -2.83 -16.39
CA LEU A 966 31.25 -2.36 -15.01
C LEU A 966 31.62 -0.86 -14.92
N GLY A 967 30.84 -0.09 -14.16
CA GLY A 967 31.05 1.34 -13.91
C GLY A 967 30.07 2.26 -14.64
N ARG A 968 30.29 3.58 -14.58
CA ARG A 968 29.36 4.59 -15.16
C ARG A 968 29.59 4.89 -16.65
N ARG A 969 30.55 4.21 -17.29
CA ARG A 969 30.91 4.46 -18.69
C ARG A 969 30.34 3.34 -19.54
N TYR A 970 29.37 3.68 -20.38
CA TYR A 970 28.61 2.79 -21.27
C TYR A 970 29.45 2.28 -22.45
N ILE A 971 30.65 1.73 -22.18
CA ILE A 971 31.59 1.30 -23.22
C ILE A 971 31.11 0.00 -23.87
N ALA A 972 30.55 -0.93 -23.08
CA ALA A 972 30.10 -2.25 -23.54
C ALA A 972 29.08 -2.14 -24.69
N GLU A 973 28.12 -1.22 -24.57
CA GLU A 973 27.06 -0.94 -25.56
C GLU A 973 27.60 -0.58 -26.95
N HIS A 974 28.81 -0.02 -27.02
CA HIS A 974 29.42 0.35 -28.28
C HIS A 974 30.28 -0.76 -28.90
N LEU A 975 30.63 -1.79 -28.12
CA LEU A 975 31.56 -2.86 -28.51
C LEU A 975 30.86 -4.19 -28.80
N PHE A 976 29.80 -4.51 -28.07
CA PHE A 976 29.07 -5.79 -28.14
C PHE A 976 27.71 -5.62 -28.83
N PRO A 977 27.23 -6.64 -29.57
CA PRO A 977 25.86 -6.67 -30.07
C PRO A 977 24.83 -6.65 -28.95
N ASP A 978 25.08 -7.44 -27.90
CA ASP A 978 24.27 -7.54 -26.70
C ASP A 978 25.11 -7.14 -25.49
N SER A 979 24.60 -6.25 -24.64
CA SER A 979 25.38 -5.70 -23.54
C SER A 979 24.52 -5.31 -22.34
N ILE A 980 25.12 -5.38 -21.15
CA ILE A 980 24.52 -4.97 -19.88
C ILE A 980 25.45 -3.96 -19.23
N GLN A 981 24.90 -2.85 -18.74
CA GLN A 981 25.66 -1.87 -17.97
C GLN A 981 25.34 -1.95 -16.48
N ILE A 982 26.39 -2.16 -15.67
CA ILE A 982 26.32 -2.24 -14.22
C ILE A 982 26.99 -1.01 -13.60
N THR A 983 26.22 -0.25 -12.85
CA THR A 983 26.57 1.00 -12.17
C THR A 983 26.33 0.87 -10.66
N SER A 984 26.72 1.89 -9.89
CA SER A 984 26.44 1.96 -8.45
C SER A 984 24.94 1.95 -8.11
N GLU A 985 24.05 2.20 -9.08
CA GLU A 985 22.60 2.27 -8.87
C GLU A 985 21.87 0.95 -9.15
N ASN A 986 22.51 0.01 -9.85
CA ASN A 986 21.87 -1.26 -10.27
C ASN A 986 22.77 -2.50 -10.07
N PHE A 987 23.91 -2.39 -9.38
CA PHE A 987 24.80 -3.53 -9.13
C PHE A 987 24.13 -4.69 -8.40
N TYR A 988 23.17 -4.41 -7.51
CA TYR A 988 22.39 -5.43 -6.82
C TYR A 988 21.49 -6.24 -7.78
N ASN A 989 21.11 -5.68 -8.93
CA ASN A 989 20.32 -6.36 -9.96
C ASN A 989 21.18 -7.10 -11.00
N MET A 990 22.51 -7.05 -10.89
CA MET A 990 23.42 -7.66 -11.86
C MET A 990 23.13 -9.15 -12.15
N PRO A 991 22.84 -10.01 -11.16
CA PRO A 991 22.51 -11.41 -11.43
C PRO A 991 21.24 -11.57 -12.29
N ASN A 992 20.17 -10.86 -11.94
CA ASN A 992 18.90 -10.90 -12.66
C ASN A 992 19.05 -10.42 -14.12
N LEU A 993 19.82 -9.35 -14.32
CA LEU A 993 20.08 -8.80 -15.66
C LEU A 993 20.86 -9.79 -16.53
N ILE A 994 21.88 -10.45 -15.97
CA ILE A 994 22.69 -11.43 -16.71
C ILE A 994 21.82 -12.63 -17.10
N GLY A 995 21.06 -13.20 -16.17
CA GLY A 995 20.28 -14.40 -16.51
C GLY A 995 19.06 -14.12 -17.39
N ALA A 996 18.39 -12.96 -17.27
CA ALA A 996 17.35 -12.54 -18.22
C ALA A 996 17.89 -12.43 -19.65
N GLU A 997 19.07 -11.84 -19.80
CA GLU A 997 19.71 -11.68 -21.10
C GLU A 997 20.24 -13.01 -21.65
N LEU A 998 20.79 -13.88 -20.80
CA LEU A 998 21.16 -15.25 -21.18
C LEU A 998 19.96 -16.04 -21.68
N GLY A 999 18.83 -16.02 -20.95
CA GLY A 999 17.60 -16.67 -21.38
C GLY A 999 17.12 -16.15 -22.73
N ARG A 1000 17.13 -14.83 -22.93
CA ARG A 1000 16.80 -14.20 -24.22
C ARG A 1000 17.73 -14.66 -25.35
N LEU A 1001 19.05 -14.72 -25.10
CA LEU A 1001 20.05 -15.12 -26.10
C LEU A 1001 19.91 -16.59 -26.49
N ILE A 1002 19.64 -17.48 -25.53
CA ILE A 1002 19.36 -18.89 -25.79
C ILE A 1002 18.10 -19.03 -26.65
N LEU A 1003 16.99 -18.40 -26.26
CA LEU A 1003 15.74 -18.43 -27.03
C LEU A 1003 15.94 -17.90 -28.46
N THR A 1004 16.68 -16.81 -28.60
CA THR A 1004 16.91 -16.16 -29.90
C THR A 1004 17.78 -17.02 -30.81
N HIS A 1005 18.90 -17.55 -30.30
CA HIS A 1005 19.94 -18.16 -31.13
C HIS A 1005 19.93 -19.69 -31.15
N HIS A 1006 19.32 -20.34 -30.16
CA HIS A 1006 19.23 -21.79 -30.07
C HIS A 1006 17.82 -22.30 -30.45
N SER A 1007 16.75 -21.77 -29.87
CA SER A 1007 15.38 -22.23 -30.16
C SER A 1007 14.85 -21.88 -31.56
N SER A 1008 15.52 -20.97 -32.27
CA SER A 1008 15.19 -20.60 -33.66
C SER A 1008 15.85 -21.50 -34.71
N ARG A 1009 16.65 -22.48 -34.29
CA ARG A 1009 17.31 -23.49 -35.14
C ARG A 1009 16.62 -24.83 -34.99
#